data_AF-A0A7V3JNX4-F1
#
_entry.id   AF-A0A7V3JNX4-F1
#
_cell.length_a   1.000
_cell.length_b   1.000
_cell.length_c   1.000
_cell.angle_alpha   90.00
_cell.angle_beta   90.00
_cell.angle_gamma   90.00
#
_symmetry.space_group_name_H-M   'P 1'
#
loop_
_entity.id
_entity.type
_entity.pdbx_description
1 polymer ?
#
loop_
_entity_poly.entity_id
_entity_poly.type
_entity_poly.pdbx_seq_one_letter_code
_entity_poly.pdbx_strand_id
1 'polypeptide(L)'
;MPTLGGIGPGCTGSKGRGRRPSDKKVGLGRGPHRGAPACREPEPVAAADSQRDAGPAAAGVCARQAAAAPQQADALVQLGEIYAGGRRFSEAAAVLRRALALQPGHAGGHLALGLVWSDLEECEAARQEFRAAAALRPDKPIWRLRELALCPAVFDSAEEIRRYRAQLEARLDEVLANPPAMDWQEAFRDGFMPSFHLYHHGVCNRRLREKFAALFAPAFPRELPVATPRRKRIRVGFLATCGHHGGFVRGFGGIMERLDRRQFEVVGLVSSAAVAECRGAVRAGNILWIGFPHEIQSAWRAIRGAECDIVLHWQAGSDVVDYFLPFLPLAPVQCIGFGQHGTAGIANVGYFLSSRLFERGPQAQEDYTERLVQFEGPTAWQPRPKPPLPVSRADFGLPARGAIYFCPHRLAKFHPDFDALLGRILQEDGSGHLVVLEGKRPATAARLRARWARTLGEPLLRRVLFLPSQSPADYYRLLRLADAVLDSPCYSASLTYYAHFASGRETVIATSPLELTNGWATLERVEAKLTQFGSSTPNTTIWFDGAGATAQTSYAFAFPVDVSELPTGAYPWTVQLIQHYSDQSTRTITLSGTQKVLNTLPSYMAPGWFAFGVARLIPEGPNVLLLRGGIQRFLPDGAGGWIPETSHDTSAYRLTGDWNTGFTLRAKDGTVDHFAPSGLILNSTDPAGNPTTYNYDAGNRLLSIVEAEGTTTFSYDAVTGWLSQLTRPDGVVSTYTHDAQGRITQIAKPDPDGEGPLPAPVTTLEYGGPNNLLSAVVYPEGTREEFFYDQALRVKRVVRADGTEEQYVSLPAAALVDTSTGQGTPENPAALRDFGRLQTSTTTAGVTTTAEVDRWGFATTAVDGQGQTTRYLRNAAGQVVQVIEPDPDGQGPLSSPVTRYEYDHKGNRIKMILPDGGVRRWEYDSTWNAVIRYVDERGIETRYTIDPNTGFVRETRIVVGQLDAPGNGQTDDVVTTYTYTDASDQTLIGLVETETDPLGTVTRYQYNSRGQVTQITYAAGTDLAATVQYEYDAGGRRTAEIDELGRRTEFQYDALGRLVRKILPDPDGEEGPLSSPVYQYTYNAAGQLAAETDPLGNVTEYQYDSRGRLIRTIQPDPDGQGPLSSPVTRQDYDAAGRLSHVLDPLGGV
;
A
#
# COMPACT_ATOMS: atom_id res chain seq x y z
N MET A 1 27.50 45.82 -31.89
CA MET A 1 27.11 46.25 -33.25
C MET A 1 26.11 45.24 -33.84
N PRO A 2 25.32 45.61 -34.88
CA PRO A 2 23.89 45.24 -35.01
C PRO A 2 23.68 44.00 -35.91
N THR A 3 22.49 43.59 -36.40
CA THR A 3 21.23 44.27 -36.82
C THR A 3 20.09 43.20 -36.78
N LEU A 4 18.85 43.42 -36.33
CA LEU A 4 17.75 44.24 -36.88
C LEU A 4 17.54 44.05 -38.42
N GLY A 5 16.33 43.93 -38.97
CA GLY A 5 14.98 43.82 -38.40
C GLY A 5 13.88 44.36 -39.35
N GLY A 6 12.61 43.96 -39.16
CA GLY A 6 11.42 44.55 -39.83
C GLY A 6 11.05 43.97 -41.20
N ILE A 7 9.87 44.24 -41.81
CA ILE A 7 8.63 44.99 -41.44
C ILE A 7 7.45 44.45 -42.33
N GLY A 8 6.18 44.66 -41.94
CA GLY A 8 4.95 44.30 -42.73
C GLY A 8 4.54 45.35 -43.78
N PRO A 9 3.25 45.56 -44.16
CA PRO A 9 1.96 44.93 -43.76
C PRO A 9 1.22 44.34 -45.01
N GLY A 10 -0.12 44.23 -45.20
CA GLY A 10 -1.33 44.52 -44.39
C GLY A 10 -2.69 44.42 -45.14
N CYS A 11 -3.79 44.38 -44.36
CA CYS A 11 -5.17 44.87 -44.64
C CYS A 11 -6.12 44.33 -45.77
N THR A 12 -7.27 43.79 -45.32
CA THR A 12 -8.68 43.98 -45.80
C THR A 12 -9.20 43.37 -47.13
N GLY A 13 -10.50 42.94 -47.21
CA GLY A 13 -11.15 42.80 -48.53
C GLY A 13 -12.65 42.42 -48.74
N SER A 14 -13.23 41.40 -48.08
CA SER A 14 -14.70 41.04 -48.10
C SER A 14 -15.39 40.33 -49.31
N LYS A 15 -16.49 39.59 -48.99
CA LYS A 15 -17.74 39.25 -49.75
C LYS A 15 -17.78 38.32 -51.01
N GLY A 16 -18.21 37.05 -50.81
CA GLY A 16 -19.59 36.61 -51.19
C GLY A 16 -19.84 35.60 -52.35
N ARG A 17 -20.92 34.79 -52.21
CA ARG A 17 -21.51 33.77 -53.14
C ARG A 17 -20.69 32.45 -53.30
N GLY A 18 -21.25 31.27 -53.67
CA GLY A 18 -22.65 30.83 -53.65
C GLY A 18 -23.05 29.67 -54.63
N ARG A 19 -23.54 28.52 -54.08
CA ARG A 19 -24.27 27.36 -54.70
C ARG A 19 -23.52 26.10 -55.21
N ARG A 20 -24.28 24.98 -55.21
CA ARG A 20 -23.96 23.57 -55.57
C ARG A 20 -24.16 23.26 -57.08
N PRO A 21 -23.76 22.07 -57.58
CA PRO A 21 -24.63 20.85 -57.69
C PRO A 21 -24.05 19.64 -56.89
N SER A 22 -24.76 18.61 -56.36
CA SER A 22 -25.66 17.54 -56.92
C SER A 22 -24.91 16.44 -57.72
N ASP A 23 -25.23 15.13 -57.66
CA ASP A 23 -26.55 14.51 -57.46
C ASP A 23 -26.55 12.97 -57.16
N LYS A 24 -27.57 12.47 -56.42
CA LYS A 24 -28.43 11.23 -56.59
C LYS A 24 -27.83 9.81 -56.82
N LYS A 25 -28.51 8.66 -56.56
CA LYS A 25 -29.78 8.19 -55.88
C LYS A 25 -29.57 6.67 -55.51
N VAL A 26 -30.47 5.74 -55.12
CA VAL A 26 -31.94 5.44 -54.97
C VAL A 26 -32.10 4.72 -53.57
N GLY A 27 -33.21 4.39 -52.89
CA GLY A 27 -34.69 4.37 -53.05
C GLY A 27 -35.28 2.93 -53.08
N LEU A 28 -36.56 2.63 -52.82
CA LEU A 28 -37.69 3.45 -52.33
C LEU A 28 -38.97 2.60 -52.04
N GLY A 29 -39.85 3.07 -51.13
CA GLY A 29 -41.29 2.70 -51.03
C GLY A 29 -41.79 2.44 -49.59
N ARG A 30 -43.07 2.60 -49.20
CA ARG A 30 -44.28 3.34 -49.64
C ARG A 30 -45.44 2.80 -48.74
N GLY A 31 -46.23 3.63 -48.03
CA GLY A 31 -47.41 3.16 -47.26
C GLY A 31 -48.05 4.25 -46.36
N PRO A 32 -49.38 4.51 -46.33
CA PRO A 32 -49.93 5.74 -45.71
C PRO A 32 -51.17 5.63 -44.78
N HIS A 33 -51.49 6.77 -44.11
CA HIS A 33 -52.82 7.39 -43.83
C HIS A 33 -53.38 7.55 -42.39
N ARG A 34 -53.68 8.85 -42.10
CA ARG A 34 -54.86 9.46 -41.42
C ARG A 34 -55.19 9.18 -39.94
N GLY A 35 -55.40 10.26 -39.18
CA GLY A 35 -56.18 10.27 -37.92
C GLY A 35 -55.85 11.47 -37.01
N ALA A 36 -56.85 12.26 -36.63
CA ALA A 36 -56.81 13.31 -35.60
C ALA A 36 -58.12 13.22 -34.78
N PRO A 37 -58.23 13.72 -33.52
CA PRO A 37 -58.05 15.14 -33.19
C PRO A 37 -57.23 15.39 -31.90
N ALA A 38 -57.06 16.66 -31.55
CA ALA A 38 -56.53 17.07 -30.24
C ALA A 38 -57.64 17.07 -29.17
N CYS A 39 -57.31 16.57 -27.98
CA CYS A 39 -58.01 16.93 -26.75
C CYS A 39 -57.22 18.05 -26.06
N ARG A 40 -57.92 19.06 -25.51
CA ARG A 40 -57.30 20.03 -24.60
C ARG A 40 -56.99 19.32 -23.29
N GLU A 41 -55.77 19.47 -22.79
CA GLU A 41 -55.52 19.23 -21.37
C GLU A 41 -56.27 20.30 -20.55
N PRO A 42 -57.00 19.94 -19.48
CA PRO A 42 -57.39 20.92 -18.48
C PRO A 42 -56.13 21.39 -17.73
N GLU A 43 -56.13 22.63 -17.24
CA GLU A 43 -55.00 23.18 -16.49
C GLU A 43 -54.63 22.28 -15.28
N PRO A 44 -53.40 21.75 -15.20
CA PRO A 44 -52.97 21.00 -14.03
C PRO A 44 -52.85 21.95 -12.83
N VAL A 45 -53.81 21.86 -11.89
CA VAL A 45 -53.76 22.60 -10.62
C VAL A 45 -52.42 22.31 -9.94
N ALA A 46 -51.66 23.37 -9.66
CA ALA A 46 -50.24 23.28 -9.33
C ALA A 46 -49.97 22.39 -8.10
N ALA A 47 -49.24 21.30 -8.31
CA ALA A 47 -48.71 20.47 -7.23
C ALA A 47 -47.42 21.10 -6.68
N ALA A 48 -47.36 21.31 -5.36
CA ALA A 48 -46.43 22.25 -4.71
C ALA A 48 -44.93 21.97 -4.93
N ASP A 49 -44.53 20.72 -5.14
CA ASP A 49 -43.10 20.34 -5.19
C ASP A 49 -42.34 20.82 -6.43
N SER A 50 -43.02 21.28 -7.48
CA SER A 50 -42.36 21.90 -8.64
C SER A 50 -41.76 23.29 -8.34
N GLN A 51 -42.08 23.91 -7.20
CA GLN A 51 -41.54 25.21 -6.81
C GLN A 51 -40.17 25.16 -6.14
N ARG A 52 -39.59 23.99 -5.83
CA ARG A 52 -38.28 23.94 -5.13
C ARG A 52 -37.10 24.42 -5.99
N ASP A 53 -37.21 24.35 -7.32
CA ASP A 53 -36.27 24.94 -8.28
C ASP A 53 -36.69 26.36 -8.77
N ALA A 54 -37.58 27.05 -8.02
CA ALA A 54 -38.00 28.40 -8.34
C ALA A 54 -36.86 29.43 -8.15
N GLY A 55 -36.08 29.65 -9.22
CA GLY A 55 -34.97 30.60 -9.25
C GLY A 55 -35.37 32.04 -8.86
N PRO A 56 -34.38 32.90 -8.54
CA PRO A 56 -34.60 34.16 -7.80
C PRO A 56 -35.60 35.16 -8.43
N ALA A 57 -35.89 35.03 -9.74
CA ALA A 57 -36.95 35.80 -10.39
C ALA A 57 -38.36 35.53 -9.81
N ALA A 58 -38.68 34.27 -9.49
CA ALA A 58 -39.98 33.88 -8.96
C ALA A 58 -40.18 34.39 -7.52
N ALA A 59 -39.18 34.20 -6.66
CA ALA A 59 -39.16 34.78 -5.32
C ALA A 59 -39.34 36.32 -5.35
N GLY A 60 -38.75 37.00 -6.34
CA GLY A 60 -38.97 38.42 -6.57
C GLY A 60 -40.42 38.78 -6.97
N VAL A 61 -41.16 37.92 -7.67
CA VAL A 61 -42.57 38.16 -8.00
C VAL A 61 -43.47 37.96 -6.76
N CYS A 62 -43.36 36.83 -6.07
CA CYS A 62 -44.20 36.55 -4.91
C CYS A 62 -43.90 37.49 -3.72
N ALA A 63 -42.63 37.91 -3.53
CA ALA A 63 -42.30 38.95 -2.56
C ALA A 63 -42.94 40.32 -2.90
N ARG A 64 -43.06 40.67 -4.19
CA ARG A 64 -43.78 41.88 -4.63
C ARG A 64 -45.30 41.74 -4.43
N GLN A 65 -45.88 40.56 -4.64
CA GLN A 65 -47.30 40.30 -4.34
C GLN A 65 -47.59 40.37 -2.83
N ALA A 66 -46.77 39.74 -1.99
CA ALA A 66 -46.89 39.81 -0.53
C ALA A 66 -46.64 41.24 0.02
N ALA A 67 -45.79 42.03 -0.63
CA ALA A 67 -45.61 43.45 -0.29
C ALA A 67 -46.79 44.33 -0.75
N ALA A 68 -47.48 43.96 -1.84
CA ALA A 68 -48.68 44.66 -2.33
C ALA A 68 -49.96 44.25 -1.60
N ALA A 69 -50.03 43.03 -1.07
CA ALA A 69 -51.16 42.49 -0.30
C ALA A 69 -50.74 41.99 1.11
N PRO A 70 -50.15 42.84 1.97
CA PRO A 70 -49.48 42.43 3.22
C PRO A 70 -50.41 41.94 4.35
N GLN A 71 -51.70 41.73 4.07
CA GLN A 71 -52.70 41.16 4.99
C GLN A 71 -53.42 39.92 4.44
N GLN A 72 -53.02 39.39 3.26
CA GLN A 72 -53.56 38.12 2.75
C GLN A 72 -52.73 36.94 3.26
N ALA A 73 -53.38 35.95 3.87
CA ALA A 73 -52.71 34.77 4.44
C ALA A 73 -52.07 33.89 3.35
N ASP A 74 -52.81 33.54 2.28
CA ASP A 74 -52.32 32.69 1.19
C ASP A 74 -51.01 33.20 0.56
N ALA A 75 -50.95 34.51 0.29
CA ALA A 75 -49.77 35.16 -0.30
C ALA A 75 -48.54 35.12 0.61
N LEU A 76 -48.75 35.12 1.94
CA LEU A 76 -47.69 34.93 2.92
C LEU A 76 -47.30 33.45 3.05
N VAL A 77 -48.25 32.51 2.97
CA VAL A 77 -47.92 31.07 2.97
C VAL A 77 -47.06 30.70 1.76
N GLN A 78 -47.44 31.11 0.55
CA GLN A 78 -46.63 30.89 -0.66
C GLN A 78 -45.24 31.52 -0.56
N LEU A 79 -45.12 32.74 0.00
CA LEU A 79 -43.81 33.35 0.24
C LEU A 79 -42.97 32.54 1.25
N GLY A 80 -43.60 31.99 2.29
CA GLY A 80 -42.98 31.10 3.27
C GLY A 80 -42.49 29.79 2.66
N GLU A 81 -43.29 29.16 1.79
CA GLU A 81 -42.92 27.95 1.05
C GLU A 81 -41.73 28.21 0.10
N ILE A 82 -41.74 29.33 -0.62
CA ILE A 82 -40.61 29.76 -1.47
C ILE A 82 -39.34 30.05 -0.63
N TYR A 83 -39.48 30.67 0.54
CA TYR A 83 -38.35 30.86 1.46
C TYR A 83 -37.83 29.53 2.02
N ALA A 84 -38.69 28.55 2.30
CA ALA A 84 -38.29 27.21 2.73
C ALA A 84 -37.56 26.45 1.61
N GLY A 85 -38.05 26.51 0.36
CA GLY A 85 -37.36 25.98 -0.83
C GLY A 85 -35.99 26.62 -1.03
N GLY A 86 -35.90 27.94 -0.88
CA GLY A 86 -34.65 28.70 -0.84
C GLY A 86 -33.78 28.48 0.42
N ARG A 87 -34.16 27.57 1.32
CA ARG A 87 -33.46 27.21 2.58
C ARG A 87 -33.33 28.36 3.61
N ARG A 88 -34.17 29.40 3.48
CA ARG A 88 -34.25 30.58 4.37
C ARG A 88 -35.23 30.31 5.53
N PHE A 89 -35.03 29.21 6.24
CA PHE A 89 -36.01 28.63 7.17
C PHE A 89 -36.49 29.58 8.26
N SER A 90 -35.61 30.41 8.84
CA SER A 90 -36.00 31.40 9.86
C SER A 90 -36.95 32.48 9.32
N GLU A 91 -36.76 32.88 8.06
CA GLU A 91 -37.63 33.85 7.39
C GLU A 91 -38.95 33.20 6.98
N ALA A 92 -38.91 31.95 6.47
CA ALA A 92 -40.10 31.15 6.20
C ALA A 92 -40.98 31.03 7.45
N ALA A 93 -40.40 30.64 8.58
CA ALA A 93 -41.10 30.53 9.86
C ALA A 93 -41.71 31.86 10.34
N ALA A 94 -41.00 32.98 10.17
CA ALA A 94 -41.50 34.30 10.53
C ALA A 94 -42.70 34.74 9.66
N VAL A 95 -42.63 34.51 8.35
CA VAL A 95 -43.70 34.82 7.39
C VAL A 95 -44.92 33.91 7.61
N LEU A 96 -44.71 32.61 7.83
CA LEU A 96 -45.77 31.63 8.08
C LEU A 96 -46.50 31.89 9.42
N ARG A 97 -45.76 32.21 10.49
CA ARG A 97 -46.36 32.68 11.76
C ARG A 97 -47.23 33.92 11.56
N ARG A 98 -46.82 34.87 10.71
CA ARG A 98 -47.63 36.06 10.37
C ARG A 98 -48.87 35.69 9.57
N ALA A 99 -48.80 34.73 8.64
CA ALA A 99 -49.97 34.23 7.91
C ALA A 99 -51.01 33.61 8.87
N LEU A 100 -50.57 32.78 9.81
CA LEU A 100 -51.43 32.17 10.82
C LEU A 100 -51.97 33.16 11.86
N ALA A 101 -51.22 34.22 12.18
CA ALA A 101 -51.73 35.31 13.02
C ALA A 101 -52.87 36.11 12.35
N LEU A 102 -52.90 36.17 11.01
CA LEU A 102 -53.98 36.76 10.23
C LEU A 102 -55.15 35.79 10.04
N GLN A 103 -54.88 34.50 9.88
CA GLN A 103 -55.91 33.46 9.69
C GLN A 103 -55.55 32.16 10.43
N PRO A 104 -55.92 32.02 11.73
CA PRO A 104 -55.63 30.83 12.54
C PRO A 104 -56.32 29.53 12.08
N GLY A 105 -57.20 29.59 11.08
CA GLY A 105 -57.82 28.42 10.44
C GLY A 105 -57.13 27.98 9.13
N HIS A 106 -55.98 28.56 8.77
CA HIS A 106 -55.34 28.32 7.47
C HIS A 106 -54.54 27.01 7.47
N ALA A 107 -55.21 25.88 7.21
CA ALA A 107 -54.66 24.53 7.32
C ALA A 107 -53.33 24.30 6.57
N GLY A 108 -53.19 24.83 5.35
CA GLY A 108 -51.93 24.75 4.58
C GLY A 108 -50.78 25.57 5.19
N GLY A 109 -51.10 26.60 5.98
CA GLY A 109 -50.11 27.43 6.68
C GLY A 109 -49.54 26.69 7.89
N HIS A 110 -50.39 25.99 8.64
CA HIS A 110 -49.95 25.05 9.67
C HIS A 110 -49.11 23.93 9.07
N LEU A 111 -49.54 23.35 7.94
CA LEU A 111 -48.76 22.31 7.26
C LEU A 111 -47.35 22.79 6.87
N ALA A 112 -47.25 23.92 6.16
CA ALA A 112 -45.99 24.51 5.75
C ALA A 112 -45.12 24.90 6.95
N LEU A 113 -45.70 25.45 8.02
CA LEU A 113 -44.96 25.79 9.24
C LEU A 113 -44.46 24.55 10.00
N GLY A 114 -45.26 23.49 10.06
CA GLY A 114 -44.84 22.20 10.61
C GLY A 114 -43.71 21.54 9.83
N LEU A 115 -43.70 21.68 8.50
CA LEU A 115 -42.58 21.26 7.65
C LEU A 115 -41.31 22.08 7.96
N VAL A 116 -41.42 23.41 8.09
CA VAL A 116 -40.29 24.27 8.46
C VAL A 116 -39.75 23.94 9.85
N TRP A 117 -40.61 23.66 10.85
CA TRP A 117 -40.15 23.17 12.15
C TRP A 117 -39.48 21.80 12.08
N SER A 118 -39.98 20.90 11.24
CA SER A 118 -39.34 19.59 11.02
C SER A 118 -37.96 19.72 10.37
N ASP A 119 -37.76 20.69 9.47
CA ASP A 119 -36.46 20.96 8.83
C ASP A 119 -35.47 21.72 9.74
N LEU A 120 -36.01 22.42 10.75
CA LEU A 120 -35.27 23.01 11.88
C LEU A 120 -35.07 22.04 13.06
N GLU A 121 -35.57 20.79 12.96
CA GLU A 121 -35.52 19.75 13.99
C GLU A 121 -36.32 20.04 15.29
N GLU A 122 -37.21 21.04 15.25
CA GLU A 122 -38.12 21.42 16.33
C GLU A 122 -39.34 20.49 16.40
N CYS A 123 -39.10 19.21 16.72
CA CYS A 123 -40.10 18.14 16.58
C CYS A 123 -41.42 18.38 17.35
N GLU A 124 -41.40 19.06 18.51
CA GLU A 124 -42.63 19.32 19.26
C GLU A 124 -43.46 20.47 18.64
N ALA A 125 -42.81 21.52 18.13
CA ALA A 125 -43.50 22.55 17.35
C ALA A 125 -44.08 21.96 16.05
N ALA A 126 -43.29 21.17 15.31
CA ALA A 126 -43.76 20.47 14.12
C ALA A 126 -44.98 19.58 14.39
N ARG A 127 -44.97 18.84 15.51
CA ARG A 127 -46.07 18.01 15.97
C ARG A 127 -47.36 18.81 16.25
N GLN A 128 -47.24 19.97 16.88
CA GLN A 128 -48.39 20.84 17.17
C GLN A 128 -49.00 21.41 15.90
N GLU A 129 -48.17 21.89 14.96
CA GLU A 129 -48.66 22.40 13.67
C GLU A 129 -49.28 21.29 12.80
N PHE A 130 -48.70 20.08 12.76
CA PHE A 130 -49.30 18.94 12.05
C PHE A 130 -50.65 18.52 12.65
N ARG A 131 -50.83 18.60 13.97
CA ARG A 131 -52.13 18.38 14.62
C ARG A 131 -53.16 19.44 14.24
N ALA A 132 -52.76 20.72 14.20
CA ALA A 132 -53.63 21.80 13.76
C ALA A 132 -54.06 21.63 12.29
N ALA A 133 -53.10 21.34 11.40
CA ALA A 133 -53.37 21.07 9.99
C ALA A 133 -54.33 19.87 9.80
N ALA A 134 -54.10 18.76 10.51
CA ALA A 134 -54.93 17.56 10.43
C ALA A 134 -56.33 17.75 11.04
N ALA A 135 -56.48 18.55 12.10
CA ALA A 135 -57.78 18.88 12.68
C ALA A 135 -58.64 19.76 11.74
N LEU A 136 -57.99 20.65 10.97
CA LEU A 136 -58.63 21.49 9.96
C LEU A 136 -58.91 20.75 8.64
N ARG A 137 -58.24 19.62 8.38
CA ARG A 137 -58.39 18.79 7.18
C ARG A 137 -58.46 17.29 7.52
N PRO A 138 -59.56 16.82 8.14
CA PRO A 138 -59.76 15.40 8.45
C PRO A 138 -59.89 14.51 7.19
N ASP A 139 -60.11 15.11 6.02
CA ASP A 139 -60.04 14.46 4.70
C ASP A 139 -58.59 14.16 4.23
N LYS A 140 -57.57 14.61 4.97
CA LYS A 140 -56.14 14.39 4.69
C LYS A 140 -55.49 13.50 5.75
N PRO A 141 -55.73 12.17 5.72
CA PRO A 141 -55.24 11.26 6.76
C PRO A 141 -53.71 11.27 6.89
N ILE A 142 -52.98 11.49 5.79
CA ILE A 142 -51.51 11.55 5.80
C ILE A 142 -50.98 12.72 6.65
N TRP A 143 -51.71 13.84 6.77
CA TRP A 143 -51.30 14.99 7.59
C TRP A 143 -51.25 14.63 9.08
N ARG A 144 -52.21 13.84 9.57
CA ARG A 144 -52.22 13.29 10.93
C ARG A 144 -51.05 12.33 11.19
N LEU A 145 -50.61 11.63 10.15
CA LEU A 145 -49.53 10.64 10.23
C LEU A 145 -48.12 11.24 10.11
N ARG A 146 -47.98 12.52 9.72
CA ARG A 146 -46.68 13.21 9.65
C ARG A 146 -45.87 13.17 10.95
N GLU A 147 -46.54 13.08 12.10
CA GLU A 147 -45.89 12.87 13.39
C GLU A 147 -45.00 11.61 13.45
N LEU A 148 -45.28 10.58 12.64
CA LEU A 148 -44.48 9.35 12.57
C LEU A 148 -43.14 9.57 11.85
N ALA A 149 -43.03 10.60 11.01
CA ALA A 149 -41.78 11.00 10.34
C ALA A 149 -40.87 11.86 11.23
N LEU A 150 -41.37 12.36 12.36
CA LEU A 150 -40.59 13.19 13.29
C LEU A 150 -39.66 12.33 14.14
N CYS A 151 -38.36 12.44 13.89
CA CYS A 151 -37.29 11.88 14.72
C CYS A 151 -36.26 12.97 15.02
N PRO A 152 -35.90 13.22 16.29
CA PRO A 152 -34.75 14.05 16.65
C PRO A 152 -33.47 13.53 16.00
N ALA A 153 -32.67 14.42 15.42
CA ALA A 153 -31.35 14.05 14.90
C ALA A 153 -30.35 13.75 16.04
N VAL A 154 -30.53 14.37 17.21
CA VAL A 154 -29.70 14.20 18.40
C VAL A 154 -30.62 13.98 19.60
N PHE A 155 -30.37 12.88 20.33
CA PHE A 155 -31.04 12.53 21.59
C PHE A 155 -30.10 12.81 22.77
N ASP A 156 -30.67 13.00 23.96
CA ASP A 156 -29.96 13.26 25.21
C ASP A 156 -29.47 11.98 25.91
N SER A 157 -30.10 10.83 25.66
CA SER A 157 -29.68 9.54 26.22
C SER A 157 -30.18 8.34 25.41
N ALA A 158 -29.51 7.19 25.54
CA ALA A 158 -29.99 5.92 24.97
C ALA A 158 -31.38 5.51 25.51
N GLU A 159 -31.76 6.01 26.69
CA GLU A 159 -33.08 5.80 27.28
C GLU A 159 -34.17 6.67 26.61
N GLU A 160 -33.87 7.91 26.20
CA GLU A 160 -34.76 8.70 25.34
C GLU A 160 -34.96 7.99 23.98
N ILE A 161 -33.90 7.41 23.42
CA ILE A 161 -33.94 6.63 22.17
C ILE A 161 -34.85 5.40 22.32
N ARG A 162 -34.71 4.60 23.39
CA ARG A 162 -35.59 3.45 23.66
C ARG A 162 -37.05 3.87 23.78
N ARG A 163 -37.33 4.91 24.57
CA ARG A 163 -38.68 5.45 24.79
C ARG A 163 -39.32 5.96 23.49
N TYR A 164 -38.57 6.72 22.69
CA TYR A 164 -39.01 7.20 21.39
C TYR A 164 -39.34 6.05 20.43
N ARG A 165 -38.47 5.03 20.34
CA ARG A 165 -38.72 3.87 19.46
C ARG A 165 -39.95 3.08 19.89
N ALA A 166 -40.15 2.85 21.19
CA ALA A 166 -41.34 2.18 21.70
C ALA A 166 -42.64 2.98 21.42
N GLN A 167 -42.60 4.31 21.56
CA GLN A 167 -43.75 5.18 21.24
C GLN A 167 -44.05 5.21 19.74
N LEU A 168 -43.02 5.30 18.89
CA LEU A 168 -43.18 5.25 17.43
C LEU A 168 -43.74 3.90 16.99
N GLU A 169 -43.23 2.80 17.56
CA GLU A 169 -43.69 1.44 17.29
C GLU A 169 -45.16 1.24 17.66
N ALA A 170 -45.57 1.61 18.89
CA ALA A 170 -46.96 1.47 19.33
C ALA A 170 -47.92 2.27 18.44
N ARG A 171 -47.54 3.48 18.02
CA ARG A 171 -48.34 4.29 17.09
C ARG A 171 -48.41 3.71 15.67
N LEU A 172 -47.38 3.00 15.23
CA LEU A 172 -47.43 2.25 13.97
C LEU A 172 -48.37 1.05 14.09
N ASP A 173 -48.39 0.34 15.22
CA ASP A 173 -49.36 -0.74 15.48
C ASP A 173 -50.80 -0.19 15.53
N GLU A 174 -51.06 0.93 16.21
CA GLU A 174 -52.37 1.61 16.23
C GLU A 174 -52.88 1.94 14.82
N VAL A 175 -52.00 2.44 13.94
CA VAL A 175 -52.35 2.82 12.56
C VAL A 175 -52.50 1.59 11.66
N LEU A 176 -51.68 0.55 11.84
CA LEU A 176 -51.78 -0.68 11.04
C LEU A 176 -52.96 -1.57 11.47
N ALA A 177 -53.48 -1.43 12.69
CA ALA A 177 -54.70 -2.09 13.15
C ALA A 177 -55.98 -1.52 12.48
N ASN A 178 -55.95 -0.26 12.02
CA ASN A 178 -57.04 0.36 11.26
C ASN A 178 -56.45 1.34 10.22
N PRO A 179 -55.88 0.83 9.11
CA PRO A 179 -55.15 1.67 8.16
C PRO A 179 -56.11 2.62 7.43
N PRO A 180 -55.86 3.95 7.45
CA PRO A 180 -56.66 4.88 6.68
C PRO A 180 -56.43 4.69 5.18
N ALA A 181 -57.27 5.33 4.36
CA ALA A 181 -57.08 5.37 2.91
C ALA A 181 -55.80 6.16 2.57
N MET A 182 -54.69 5.45 2.43
CA MET A 182 -53.35 6.00 2.19
C MET A 182 -53.07 6.10 0.68
N ASP A 183 -53.33 7.27 0.09
CA ASP A 183 -52.80 7.58 -1.24
C ASP A 183 -51.29 7.86 -1.16
N TRP A 184 -50.50 7.04 -1.85
CA TRP A 184 -49.07 7.23 -1.96
C TRP A 184 -48.70 8.41 -2.86
N GLN A 185 -49.57 8.83 -3.80
CA GLN A 185 -49.31 10.00 -4.64
C GLN A 185 -49.50 11.30 -3.84
N GLU A 186 -50.48 11.32 -2.94
CA GLU A 186 -50.60 12.34 -1.90
C GLU A 186 -49.37 12.33 -0.99
N ALA A 187 -49.02 11.19 -0.37
CA ALA A 187 -47.85 11.08 0.49
C ALA A 187 -46.52 11.48 -0.19
N PHE A 188 -46.37 11.18 -1.48
CA PHE A 188 -45.25 11.59 -2.32
C PHE A 188 -45.22 13.11 -2.50
N ARG A 189 -46.34 13.72 -2.92
CA ARG A 189 -46.49 15.18 -3.11
C ARG A 189 -46.31 15.96 -1.81
N ASP A 190 -46.66 15.34 -0.70
CA ASP A 190 -46.50 15.85 0.65
C ASP A 190 -45.09 15.64 1.23
N GLY A 191 -44.21 14.88 0.57
CA GLY A 191 -42.85 14.59 1.06
C GLY A 191 -42.82 13.71 2.31
N PHE A 192 -43.82 12.87 2.56
CA PHE A 192 -43.86 11.98 3.72
C PHE A 192 -43.01 10.72 3.50
N MET A 193 -42.07 10.46 4.40
CA MET A 193 -41.25 9.24 4.44
C MET A 193 -40.83 8.93 5.89
N PRO A 194 -40.39 7.69 6.20
CA PRO A 194 -39.82 7.35 7.50
C PRO A 194 -38.50 8.10 7.73
N SER A 195 -38.22 8.56 8.95
CA SER A 195 -36.99 9.31 9.21
C SER A 195 -35.73 8.44 9.08
N PHE A 196 -34.78 8.87 8.22
CA PHE A 196 -33.47 8.23 8.09
C PHE A 196 -32.65 8.24 9.40
N HIS A 197 -32.97 9.14 10.35
CA HIS A 197 -32.27 9.20 11.65
C HIS A 197 -32.41 7.90 12.46
N LEU A 198 -33.46 7.09 12.24
CA LEU A 198 -33.67 5.80 12.90
C LEU A 198 -32.47 4.84 12.81
N TYR A 199 -31.66 4.94 11.75
CA TYR A 199 -30.46 4.13 11.58
C TYR A 199 -29.31 4.50 12.54
N HIS A 200 -29.28 5.73 13.07
CA HIS A 200 -28.23 6.17 14.01
C HIS A 200 -28.46 5.67 15.46
N HIS A 201 -29.55 4.94 15.73
CA HIS A 201 -29.99 4.57 17.08
C HIS A 201 -29.25 3.34 17.66
N GLY A 202 -28.26 2.78 16.95
CA GLY A 202 -27.44 1.66 17.43
C GLY A 202 -28.17 0.32 17.65
N VAL A 203 -29.38 0.17 17.11
CA VAL A 203 -30.23 -1.02 17.30
C VAL A 203 -30.95 -1.41 16.00
N CYS A 204 -31.32 -2.69 15.87
CA CYS A 204 -32.01 -3.22 14.70
C CYS A 204 -33.28 -2.41 14.34
N ASN A 205 -33.43 -2.12 13.05
CA ASN A 205 -34.52 -1.32 12.49
C ASN A 205 -35.60 -2.14 11.75
N ARG A 206 -35.42 -3.45 11.58
CA ARG A 206 -36.28 -4.33 10.79
C ARG A 206 -37.78 -4.14 11.05
N ARG A 207 -38.20 -4.32 12.30
CA ARG A 207 -39.62 -4.27 12.71
C ARG A 207 -40.28 -2.92 12.42
N LEU A 208 -39.55 -1.81 12.57
CA LEU A 208 -40.03 -0.47 12.19
C LEU A 208 -40.11 -0.30 10.66
N ARG A 209 -39.12 -0.78 9.92
CA ARG A 209 -39.08 -0.69 8.45
C ARG A 209 -40.18 -1.52 7.79
N GLU A 210 -40.42 -2.74 8.26
CA GLU A 210 -41.55 -3.59 7.85
C GLU A 210 -42.89 -2.86 8.05
N LYS A 211 -43.10 -2.25 9.22
CA LYS A 211 -44.31 -1.47 9.55
C LYS A 211 -44.50 -0.24 8.66
N PHE A 212 -43.44 0.56 8.45
CA PHE A 212 -43.50 1.72 7.56
C PHE A 212 -43.75 1.34 6.09
N ALA A 213 -43.23 0.21 5.63
CA ALA A 213 -43.51 -0.29 4.29
C ALA A 213 -44.95 -0.81 4.15
N ALA A 214 -45.48 -1.46 5.19
CA ALA A 214 -46.85 -1.98 5.21
C ALA A 214 -47.93 -0.90 5.02
N LEU A 215 -47.67 0.36 5.43
CA LEU A 215 -48.56 1.50 5.21
C LEU A 215 -48.83 1.81 3.71
N PHE A 216 -47.90 1.44 2.81
CA PHE A 216 -47.97 1.78 1.38
C PHE A 216 -47.96 0.57 0.45
N ALA A 217 -47.39 -0.57 0.88
CA ALA A 217 -47.27 -1.79 0.10
C ALA A 217 -48.58 -2.38 -0.49
N PRO A 218 -49.81 -2.08 -0.01
CA PRO A 218 -51.05 -2.45 -0.69
C PRO A 218 -51.33 -1.66 -1.97
N ALA A 219 -50.79 -0.45 -2.11
CA ALA A 219 -51.09 0.48 -3.21
C ALA A 219 -50.06 0.46 -4.37
N PHE A 220 -49.06 -0.43 -4.29
CA PHE A 220 -48.04 -0.64 -5.30
C PHE A 220 -48.11 -2.06 -5.90
N PRO A 221 -47.87 -2.24 -7.21
CA PRO A 221 -47.91 -3.56 -7.86
C PRO A 221 -46.72 -4.44 -7.42
N ARG A 222 -46.99 -5.71 -7.10
CA ARG A 222 -46.00 -6.68 -6.59
C ARG A 222 -45.36 -7.57 -7.65
N GLU A 223 -45.93 -7.62 -8.84
CA GLU A 223 -45.38 -8.42 -9.94
C GLU A 223 -44.16 -7.72 -10.56
N LEU A 224 -42.97 -8.26 -10.30
CA LEU A 224 -41.74 -7.83 -10.94
C LEU A 224 -41.74 -8.20 -12.44
N PRO A 225 -41.03 -7.47 -13.31
CA PRO A 225 -40.94 -7.80 -14.74
C PRO A 225 -40.25 -9.15 -14.95
N VAL A 226 -40.69 -9.91 -15.96
CA VAL A 226 -39.99 -11.14 -16.38
C VAL A 226 -38.64 -10.76 -17.03
N ALA A 227 -37.57 -11.50 -16.70
CA ALA A 227 -36.24 -11.30 -17.26
C ALA A 227 -36.19 -11.52 -18.78
N THR A 228 -35.37 -10.75 -19.51
CA THR A 228 -35.39 -10.73 -20.98
C THR A 228 -34.51 -11.83 -21.58
N PRO A 229 -35.03 -12.95 -22.12
CA PRO A 229 -34.23 -14.18 -22.30
C PRO A 229 -33.25 -14.19 -23.49
N ARG A 230 -32.93 -13.03 -24.08
CA ARG A 230 -32.26 -12.91 -25.39
C ARG A 230 -30.98 -12.07 -25.40
N ARG A 231 -30.52 -11.56 -24.26
CA ARG A 231 -29.31 -10.75 -24.19
C ARG A 231 -28.07 -11.59 -23.96
N LYS A 232 -26.98 -11.27 -24.67
CA LYS A 232 -25.66 -11.87 -24.48
C LYS A 232 -24.95 -11.39 -23.19
N ARG A 233 -25.49 -10.38 -22.50
CA ARG A 233 -24.94 -9.77 -21.28
C ARG A 233 -26.07 -9.35 -20.35
N ILE A 234 -25.83 -9.42 -19.05
CA ILE A 234 -26.76 -8.99 -18.00
C ILE A 234 -26.67 -7.46 -17.87
N ARG A 235 -27.80 -6.74 -17.99
CA ARG A 235 -27.82 -5.27 -17.82
C ARG A 235 -28.06 -4.89 -16.36
N VAL A 236 -27.09 -4.22 -15.75
CA VAL A 236 -27.11 -3.81 -14.34
C VAL A 236 -27.28 -2.29 -14.25
N GLY A 237 -28.42 -1.86 -13.69
CA GLY A 237 -28.75 -0.46 -13.44
C GLY A 237 -28.39 -0.04 -12.03
N PHE A 238 -27.44 0.89 -11.90
CA PHE A 238 -27.02 1.48 -10.62
C PHE A 238 -27.81 2.77 -10.39
N LEU A 239 -28.66 2.82 -9.35
CA LEU A 239 -29.69 3.85 -9.16
C LEU A 239 -29.40 4.81 -8.00
N ALA A 240 -29.41 6.12 -8.26
CA ALA A 240 -29.32 7.16 -7.23
C ALA A 240 -30.07 8.47 -7.60
N THR A 241 -30.60 9.15 -6.58
CA THR A 241 -31.37 10.39 -6.70
C THR A 241 -30.51 11.66 -6.65
N CYS A 242 -31.14 12.81 -6.93
CA CYS A 242 -30.54 14.12 -6.75
C CYS A 242 -30.07 14.33 -5.28
N GLY A 243 -29.02 15.11 -5.07
CA GLY A 243 -28.36 15.27 -3.76
C GLY A 243 -27.51 14.09 -3.27
N HIS A 244 -27.78 12.85 -3.71
CA HIS A 244 -27.10 11.64 -3.21
C HIS A 244 -26.09 11.02 -4.19
N HIS A 245 -26.19 11.36 -5.48
CA HIS A 245 -25.23 11.02 -6.54
C HIS A 245 -23.75 11.12 -6.15
N GLY A 246 -23.34 12.17 -5.42
CA GLY A 246 -21.93 12.35 -5.02
C GLY A 246 -21.43 11.29 -4.03
N GLY A 247 -22.31 10.74 -3.18
CA GLY A 247 -21.98 9.59 -2.32
C GLY A 247 -21.95 8.29 -3.13
N PHE A 248 -22.98 8.10 -3.95
CA PHE A 248 -23.14 6.99 -4.89
C PHE A 248 -21.91 6.78 -5.80
N VAL A 249 -21.39 7.84 -6.45
CA VAL A 249 -20.21 7.72 -7.31
C VAL A 249 -18.94 7.35 -6.50
N ARG A 250 -18.80 7.85 -5.26
CA ARG A 250 -17.68 7.48 -4.37
C ARG A 250 -17.77 6.06 -3.79
N GLY A 251 -18.92 5.40 -3.89
CA GLY A 251 -19.09 4.01 -3.44
C GLY A 251 -19.14 2.99 -4.59
N PHE A 252 -19.90 3.28 -5.64
CA PHE A 252 -20.12 2.37 -6.76
C PHE A 252 -19.39 2.76 -8.05
N GLY A 253 -18.88 3.99 -8.19
CA GLY A 253 -18.29 4.47 -9.45
C GLY A 253 -17.18 3.57 -9.99
N GLY A 254 -16.23 3.14 -9.14
CA GLY A 254 -15.17 2.23 -9.59
C GLY A 254 -15.58 0.77 -9.77
N ILE A 255 -16.68 0.33 -9.13
CA ILE A 255 -17.31 -0.98 -9.40
C ILE A 255 -17.97 -0.92 -10.77
N MET A 256 -18.70 0.15 -11.06
CA MET A 256 -19.28 0.43 -12.38
C MET A 256 -18.20 0.49 -13.47
N GLU A 257 -17.02 1.04 -13.21
CA GLU A 257 -15.88 0.99 -14.15
C GLU A 257 -15.36 -0.43 -14.40
N ARG A 258 -15.24 -1.27 -13.35
CA ARG A 258 -14.49 -2.54 -13.37
C ARG A 258 -15.33 -3.80 -13.64
N LEU A 259 -16.66 -3.71 -13.55
CA LEU A 259 -17.57 -4.83 -13.83
C LEU A 259 -17.33 -5.42 -15.24
N ASP A 260 -17.11 -6.73 -15.34
CA ASP A 260 -16.67 -7.37 -16.59
C ASP A 260 -17.61 -7.10 -17.77
N ARG A 261 -17.12 -6.35 -18.76
CA ARG A 261 -17.87 -5.95 -19.96
C ARG A 261 -18.14 -7.08 -20.94
N ARG A 262 -17.56 -8.27 -20.75
CA ARG A 262 -17.90 -9.49 -21.50
C ARG A 262 -19.20 -10.10 -20.98
N GLN A 263 -19.48 -10.01 -19.68
CA GLN A 263 -20.66 -10.55 -19.01
C GLN A 263 -21.76 -9.51 -18.76
N PHE A 264 -21.39 -8.25 -18.51
CA PHE A 264 -22.30 -7.22 -18.04
C PHE A 264 -22.37 -5.98 -18.96
N GLU A 265 -23.53 -5.34 -18.95
CA GLU A 265 -23.75 -4.00 -19.50
C GLU A 265 -24.14 -3.07 -18.34
N VAL A 266 -23.40 -1.98 -18.14
CA VAL A 266 -23.57 -1.11 -16.96
C VAL A 266 -24.33 0.16 -17.33
N VAL A 267 -25.41 0.42 -16.60
CA VAL A 267 -26.26 1.60 -16.73
C VAL A 267 -26.20 2.43 -15.44
N GLY A 268 -25.96 3.72 -15.57
CA GLY A 268 -26.17 4.69 -14.49
C GLY A 268 -27.55 5.31 -14.58
N LEU A 269 -28.43 4.98 -13.64
CA LEU A 269 -29.80 5.47 -13.51
C LEU A 269 -29.80 6.61 -12.49
N VAL A 270 -29.82 7.87 -12.94
CA VAL A 270 -29.77 9.01 -12.00
C VAL A 270 -30.78 10.09 -12.34
N SER A 271 -31.17 10.91 -11.36
CA SER A 271 -32.03 12.07 -11.63
C SER A 271 -31.40 12.98 -12.69
N SER A 272 -32.18 13.51 -13.63
CA SER A 272 -31.68 14.17 -14.85
C SER A 272 -30.65 15.29 -14.59
N ALA A 273 -30.80 16.05 -13.49
CA ALA A 273 -29.85 17.09 -13.10
C ALA A 273 -28.45 16.56 -12.75
N ALA A 274 -28.35 15.33 -12.23
CA ALA A 274 -27.09 14.71 -11.79
C ALA A 274 -26.33 13.98 -12.92
N VAL A 275 -26.95 13.78 -14.09
CA VAL A 275 -26.37 13.01 -15.21
C VAL A 275 -25.01 13.55 -15.66
N ALA A 276 -24.86 14.88 -15.72
CA ALA A 276 -23.62 15.52 -16.14
C ALA A 276 -22.48 15.32 -15.12
N GLU A 277 -22.76 15.49 -13.83
CA GLU A 277 -21.78 15.30 -12.75
C GLU A 277 -21.34 13.84 -12.66
N CYS A 278 -22.29 12.90 -12.62
CA CYS A 278 -21.98 11.47 -12.56
C CYS A 278 -21.12 11.00 -13.75
N ARG A 279 -21.44 11.45 -14.96
CA ARG A 279 -20.69 11.13 -16.18
C ARG A 279 -19.29 11.77 -16.20
N GLY A 280 -19.11 12.93 -15.57
CA GLY A 280 -17.79 13.56 -15.41
C GLY A 280 -16.93 12.89 -14.33
N ALA A 281 -17.55 12.31 -13.30
CA ALA A 281 -16.86 11.72 -12.16
C ALA A 281 -16.45 10.24 -12.37
N VAL A 282 -17.19 9.47 -13.18
CA VAL A 282 -16.87 8.08 -13.54
C VAL A 282 -16.20 8.04 -14.92
N ARG A 283 -14.98 7.49 -15.02
CA ARG A 283 -14.12 7.69 -16.22
C ARG A 283 -14.32 6.69 -17.34
N ALA A 284 -15.04 5.59 -17.11
CA ALA A 284 -15.33 4.60 -18.14
C ALA A 284 -16.39 5.11 -19.14
N GLY A 285 -15.95 5.55 -20.32
CA GLY A 285 -16.82 6.05 -21.40
C GLY A 285 -17.77 5.02 -22.04
N ASN A 286 -17.88 3.82 -21.47
CA ASN A 286 -18.76 2.73 -21.93
C ASN A 286 -19.96 2.47 -20.99
N ILE A 287 -20.27 3.40 -20.09
CA ILE A 287 -21.45 3.36 -19.20
C ILE A 287 -22.59 4.17 -19.82
N LEU A 288 -23.77 3.55 -19.94
CA LEU A 288 -24.97 4.24 -20.42
C LEU A 288 -25.59 5.04 -19.27
N TRP A 289 -25.59 6.37 -19.36
CA TRP A 289 -26.19 7.26 -18.35
C TRP A 289 -27.58 7.71 -18.78
N ILE A 290 -28.60 7.32 -18.01
CA ILE A 290 -30.02 7.65 -18.25
C ILE A 290 -30.50 8.59 -17.14
N GLY A 291 -31.02 9.75 -17.55
CA GLY A 291 -31.65 10.74 -16.68
C GLY A 291 -33.12 10.45 -16.46
N PHE A 292 -33.57 10.45 -15.20
CA PHE A 292 -34.99 10.40 -14.85
C PHE A 292 -35.49 11.70 -14.18
N PRO A 293 -36.74 12.16 -14.46
CA PRO A 293 -37.32 13.34 -13.82
C PRO A 293 -37.68 13.07 -12.35
N HIS A 294 -37.97 14.13 -11.58
CA HIS A 294 -38.46 13.99 -10.19
C HIS A 294 -39.89 13.40 -10.12
N GLU A 295 -40.68 13.54 -11.18
CA GLU A 295 -42.03 12.95 -11.26
C GLU A 295 -41.93 11.42 -11.40
N ILE A 296 -42.48 10.70 -10.41
CA ILE A 296 -42.24 9.28 -10.16
C ILE A 296 -42.83 8.32 -11.22
N GLN A 297 -43.96 8.64 -11.85
CA GLN A 297 -44.50 7.84 -12.97
C GLN A 297 -43.59 7.94 -14.19
N SER A 298 -43.12 9.14 -14.51
CA SER A 298 -42.18 9.38 -15.60
C SER A 298 -40.78 8.82 -15.27
N ALA A 299 -40.37 8.85 -14.00
CA ALA A 299 -39.14 8.19 -13.55
C ALA A 299 -39.23 6.67 -13.70
N TRP A 300 -40.34 6.05 -13.27
CA TRP A 300 -40.58 4.62 -13.44
C TRP A 300 -40.55 4.20 -14.92
N ARG A 301 -41.18 4.99 -15.81
CA ARG A 301 -41.13 4.77 -17.27
C ARG A 301 -39.70 4.89 -17.81
N ALA A 302 -38.94 5.91 -17.41
CA ALA A 302 -37.57 6.12 -17.85
C ALA A 302 -36.63 4.98 -17.38
N ILE A 303 -36.74 4.57 -16.12
CA ILE A 303 -35.97 3.47 -15.53
C ILE A 303 -36.35 2.13 -16.19
N ARG A 304 -37.64 1.84 -16.38
CA ARG A 304 -38.08 0.64 -17.11
C ARG A 304 -37.67 0.65 -18.59
N GLY A 305 -37.60 1.83 -19.21
CA GLY A 305 -37.09 2.02 -20.57
C GLY A 305 -35.58 1.79 -20.71
N ALA A 306 -34.83 1.79 -19.61
CA ALA A 306 -33.45 1.26 -19.60
C ALA A 306 -33.41 -0.27 -19.74
N GLU A 307 -34.55 -0.95 -19.53
CA GLU A 307 -34.70 -2.40 -19.58
C GLU A 307 -33.61 -3.12 -18.76
N CYS A 308 -33.35 -2.73 -17.51
CA CYS A 308 -32.32 -3.39 -16.71
C CYS A 308 -32.80 -4.77 -16.22
N ASP A 309 -31.90 -5.75 -16.22
CA ASP A 309 -32.16 -7.10 -15.72
C ASP A 309 -31.99 -7.16 -14.19
N ILE A 310 -31.06 -6.34 -13.66
CA ILE A 310 -30.87 -6.07 -12.23
C ILE A 310 -30.89 -4.55 -12.00
N VAL A 311 -31.59 -4.07 -10.98
CA VAL A 311 -31.46 -2.68 -10.47
C VAL A 311 -30.93 -2.71 -9.03
N LEU A 312 -29.83 -2.00 -8.80
CA LEU A 312 -29.23 -1.78 -7.49
C LEU A 312 -29.54 -0.36 -7.01
N HIS A 313 -30.41 -0.26 -6.01
CA HIS A 313 -30.70 1.00 -5.31
C HIS A 313 -29.54 1.38 -4.40
N TRP A 314 -29.15 2.66 -4.41
CA TRP A 314 -28.12 3.18 -3.50
C TRP A 314 -28.57 3.19 -2.04
N GLN A 315 -29.78 3.68 -1.75
CA GLN A 315 -30.38 3.78 -0.41
C GLN A 315 -31.93 3.84 -0.57
N ALA A 316 -32.69 3.84 0.53
CA ALA A 316 -34.16 3.99 0.51
C ALA A 316 -34.73 4.62 1.79
N GLY A 317 -35.23 5.86 1.70
CA GLY A 317 -35.81 6.64 2.81
C GLY A 317 -34.99 7.88 3.20
N SER A 318 -34.24 8.47 2.27
CA SER A 318 -33.51 9.74 2.50
C SER A 318 -34.07 10.91 1.70
N ASP A 319 -34.79 10.62 0.61
CA ASP A 319 -35.69 11.55 -0.08
C ASP A 319 -36.98 10.82 -0.50
N VAL A 320 -38.00 11.56 -0.93
CA VAL A 320 -39.32 10.97 -1.21
C VAL A 320 -39.32 10.10 -2.48
N VAL A 321 -38.42 10.37 -3.43
CA VAL A 321 -38.25 9.59 -4.65
C VAL A 321 -37.47 8.30 -4.35
N ASP A 322 -36.40 8.37 -3.56
CA ASP A 322 -35.64 7.16 -3.15
C ASP A 322 -36.42 6.25 -2.18
N TYR A 323 -37.40 6.79 -1.44
CA TYR A 323 -38.29 5.97 -0.61
C TYR A 323 -39.32 5.20 -1.45
N PHE A 324 -39.96 5.84 -2.42
CA PHE A 324 -41.07 5.23 -3.18
C PHE A 324 -40.64 4.47 -4.45
N LEU A 325 -39.50 4.78 -5.07
CA LEU A 325 -39.01 4.02 -6.24
C LEU A 325 -38.82 2.50 -5.99
N PRO A 326 -38.29 2.03 -4.85
CA PRO A 326 -38.15 0.59 -4.57
C PRO A 326 -39.49 -0.15 -4.42
N PHE A 327 -40.60 0.54 -4.17
CA PHE A 327 -41.94 -0.08 -4.18
C PHE A 327 -42.43 -0.36 -5.60
N LEU A 328 -41.84 0.23 -6.64
CA LEU A 328 -42.24 -0.01 -8.03
C LEU A 328 -41.44 -1.20 -8.63
N PRO A 329 -42.04 -1.98 -9.53
CA PRO A 329 -41.36 -3.05 -10.24
C PRO A 329 -40.47 -2.45 -11.34
N LEU A 330 -39.23 -2.10 -10.98
CA LEU A 330 -38.27 -1.46 -11.90
C LEU A 330 -37.56 -2.49 -12.81
N ALA A 331 -37.19 -3.63 -12.25
CA ALA A 331 -36.42 -4.70 -12.90
C ALA A 331 -36.78 -6.08 -12.31
N PRO A 332 -36.49 -7.19 -13.04
CA PRO A 332 -36.74 -8.57 -12.57
C PRO A 332 -36.05 -8.89 -11.23
N VAL A 333 -34.87 -8.31 -11.01
CA VAL A 333 -34.16 -8.37 -9.74
C VAL A 333 -33.95 -6.95 -9.24
N GLN A 334 -34.40 -6.68 -8.01
CA GLN A 334 -34.09 -5.44 -7.30
C GLN A 334 -33.24 -5.76 -6.07
N CYS A 335 -32.13 -5.04 -5.95
CA CYS A 335 -31.17 -5.12 -4.86
C CYS A 335 -31.02 -3.77 -4.17
N ILE A 336 -30.60 -3.77 -2.92
CA ILE A 336 -30.10 -2.60 -2.19
C ILE A 336 -28.82 -3.00 -1.44
N GLY A 337 -27.96 -2.05 -1.08
CA GLY A 337 -26.78 -2.35 -0.26
C GLY A 337 -25.80 -1.20 -0.14
N PHE A 338 -24.94 -1.29 0.88
CA PHE A 338 -23.89 -0.33 1.26
C PHE A 338 -24.32 1.13 1.58
N GLY A 339 -25.02 1.82 0.67
CA GLY A 339 -25.55 3.17 0.94
C GLY A 339 -26.75 3.15 1.90
N GLN A 340 -27.45 2.02 1.97
CA GLN A 340 -28.38 1.67 3.04
C GLN A 340 -27.64 0.93 4.17
N HIS A 341 -27.90 1.30 5.42
CA HIS A 341 -27.29 0.71 6.61
C HIS A 341 -28.31 -0.14 7.39
N GLY A 342 -28.59 -1.33 6.88
CA GLY A 342 -29.66 -2.23 7.36
C GLY A 342 -30.87 -2.27 6.41
N THR A 343 -31.82 -3.16 6.65
CA THR A 343 -32.94 -3.44 5.73
C THR A 343 -33.76 -2.21 5.29
N ALA A 344 -34.27 -2.26 4.06
CA ALA A 344 -35.27 -1.34 3.54
C ALA A 344 -36.68 -1.68 4.05
N GLY A 345 -36.99 -2.96 4.30
CA GLY A 345 -38.32 -3.47 4.66
C GLY A 345 -39.33 -3.53 3.51
N ILE A 346 -38.91 -3.29 2.26
CA ILE A 346 -39.79 -3.11 1.10
C ILE A 346 -39.84 -4.41 0.28
N ALA A 347 -41.00 -5.06 0.23
CA ALA A 347 -41.17 -6.41 -0.35
C ALA A 347 -40.78 -6.56 -1.84
N ASN A 348 -40.73 -5.46 -2.60
CA ASN A 348 -40.29 -5.47 -4.01
C ASN A 348 -38.76 -5.40 -4.18
N VAL A 349 -37.99 -5.31 -3.09
CA VAL A 349 -36.52 -5.46 -3.05
C VAL A 349 -36.19 -6.87 -2.56
N GLY A 350 -35.60 -7.70 -3.42
CA GLY A 350 -35.38 -9.12 -3.13
C GLY A 350 -34.09 -9.43 -2.38
N TYR A 351 -33.06 -8.58 -2.52
CA TYR A 351 -31.70 -8.88 -2.06
C TYR A 351 -31.03 -7.70 -1.37
N PHE A 352 -30.30 -7.97 -0.29
CA PHE A 352 -29.40 -7.00 0.36
C PHE A 352 -27.94 -7.39 0.11
N LEU A 353 -27.14 -6.48 -0.44
CA LEU A 353 -25.73 -6.73 -0.79
C LEU A 353 -24.81 -6.19 0.32
N SER A 354 -24.13 -7.09 1.03
CA SER A 354 -23.23 -6.77 2.15
C SER A 354 -21.98 -7.66 2.15
N SER A 355 -21.19 -7.65 3.21
CA SER A 355 -19.92 -8.40 3.31
C SER A 355 -19.81 -9.20 4.60
N ARG A 356 -19.14 -10.35 4.57
CA ARG A 356 -18.82 -11.15 5.78
C ARG A 356 -17.96 -10.39 6.80
N LEU A 357 -17.28 -9.32 6.37
CA LEU A 357 -16.54 -8.42 7.27
C LEU A 357 -17.46 -7.73 8.30
N PHE A 358 -18.68 -7.38 7.88
CA PHE A 358 -19.69 -6.66 8.68
C PHE A 358 -20.75 -7.62 9.23
N GLU A 359 -21.24 -8.52 8.38
CA GLU A 359 -22.32 -9.47 8.67
C GLU A 359 -21.75 -10.75 9.29
N ARG A 360 -21.34 -10.69 10.57
CA ARG A 360 -20.64 -11.79 11.24
C ARG A 360 -21.59 -12.78 11.91
N GLY A 361 -21.32 -14.08 11.74
CA GLY A 361 -22.06 -15.18 12.37
C GLY A 361 -23.34 -15.58 11.62
N PRO A 362 -23.95 -16.72 12.00
CA PRO A 362 -25.07 -17.31 11.25
C PRO A 362 -26.39 -16.52 11.36
N GLN A 363 -26.52 -15.65 12.36
CA GLN A 363 -27.76 -14.93 12.66
C GLN A 363 -27.95 -13.63 11.86
N ALA A 364 -26.94 -13.17 11.11
CA ALA A 364 -26.99 -11.86 10.42
C ALA A 364 -28.18 -11.70 9.45
N GLN A 365 -28.73 -12.80 8.90
CA GLN A 365 -29.93 -12.76 8.06
C GLN A 365 -31.22 -12.39 8.84
N GLU A 366 -31.24 -12.52 10.17
CA GLU A 366 -32.40 -12.20 11.01
C GLU A 366 -32.73 -10.68 11.01
N ASP A 367 -31.73 -9.82 10.80
CA ASP A 367 -31.89 -8.36 10.71
C ASP A 367 -32.45 -7.87 9.35
N TYR A 368 -32.55 -8.75 8.34
CA TYR A 368 -32.94 -8.38 6.97
C TYR A 368 -34.23 -9.03 6.49
N THR A 369 -35.09 -8.24 5.83
CA THR A 369 -36.28 -8.77 5.12
C THR A 369 -35.92 -9.33 3.75
N GLU A 370 -34.90 -8.74 3.13
CA GLU A 370 -34.31 -9.15 1.87
C GLU A 370 -33.38 -10.35 2.08
N ARG A 371 -33.12 -11.13 1.02
CA ARG A 371 -32.12 -12.20 1.08
C ARG A 371 -30.72 -11.59 1.10
N LEU A 372 -29.95 -11.88 2.15
CA LEU A 372 -28.60 -11.37 2.33
C LEU A 372 -27.62 -12.06 1.35
N VAL A 373 -26.83 -11.24 0.64
CA VAL A 373 -25.76 -11.69 -0.26
C VAL A 373 -24.45 -11.14 0.27
N GLN A 374 -23.61 -12.02 0.81
CA GLN A 374 -22.36 -11.65 1.47
C GLN A 374 -21.17 -11.88 0.53
N PHE A 375 -20.41 -10.82 0.24
CA PHE A 375 -19.11 -10.90 -0.41
C PHE A 375 -17.99 -11.04 0.63
N GLU A 376 -16.84 -11.62 0.26
CA GLU A 376 -15.69 -11.75 1.17
C GLU A 376 -15.08 -10.37 1.52
N GLY A 377 -15.01 -9.47 0.53
CA GLY A 377 -14.50 -8.11 0.68
C GLY A 377 -15.58 -7.03 0.76
N PRO A 378 -15.20 -5.74 0.93
CA PRO A 378 -16.14 -4.62 1.02
C PRO A 378 -17.00 -4.42 -0.23
N THR A 379 -18.27 -4.07 -0.04
CA THR A 379 -19.26 -3.88 -1.13
C THR A 379 -19.23 -2.50 -1.80
N ALA A 380 -18.18 -1.71 -1.57
CA ALA A 380 -17.96 -0.42 -2.22
C ALA A 380 -16.48 -0.12 -2.44
N TRP A 381 -16.19 0.69 -3.45
CA TRP A 381 -14.85 1.03 -3.90
C TRP A 381 -14.63 2.55 -3.83
N GLN A 382 -13.62 2.99 -3.08
CA GLN A 382 -13.14 4.37 -3.06
C GLN A 382 -11.86 4.49 -3.90
N PRO A 383 -11.75 5.48 -4.82
CA PRO A 383 -10.47 5.83 -5.43
C PRO A 383 -9.53 6.43 -4.38
N ARG A 384 -8.22 6.19 -4.51
CA ARG A 384 -7.21 6.94 -3.74
C ARG A 384 -7.38 8.44 -4.00
N PRO A 385 -7.60 9.29 -2.97
CA PRO A 385 -7.65 10.74 -3.17
C PRO A 385 -6.33 11.26 -3.76
N LYS A 386 -6.38 12.19 -4.71
CA LYS A 386 -5.19 12.92 -5.14
C LYS A 386 -4.59 13.64 -3.92
N PRO A 387 -3.24 13.77 -3.81
CA PRO A 387 -2.64 14.56 -2.74
C PRO A 387 -3.16 16.00 -2.80
N PRO A 388 -3.78 16.53 -1.72
CA PRO A 388 -4.06 17.96 -1.64
C PRO A 388 -2.75 18.74 -1.47
N LEU A 389 -2.84 20.06 -1.72
CA LEU A 389 -1.76 21.01 -1.46
C LEU A 389 -1.32 20.99 0.02
N PRO A 390 -0.11 21.51 0.34
CA PRO A 390 0.36 21.70 1.72
C PRO A 390 -0.71 22.32 2.62
N VAL A 391 -0.70 21.93 3.89
CA VAL A 391 -1.71 22.31 4.88
C VAL A 391 -1.06 22.51 6.23
N SER A 392 -1.46 23.57 6.94
CA SER A 392 -1.11 23.78 8.34
C SER A 392 -2.34 23.67 9.25
N ARG A 393 -2.12 23.48 10.55
CA ARG A 393 -3.21 23.54 11.55
C ARG A 393 -3.86 24.93 11.62
N ALA A 394 -3.10 26.00 11.34
CA ALA A 394 -3.61 27.37 11.35
C ALA A 394 -4.65 27.64 10.25
N ASP A 395 -4.58 26.93 9.12
CA ASP A 395 -5.55 27.01 8.00
C ASP A 395 -7.01 26.79 8.47
N PHE A 396 -7.19 26.05 9.57
CA PHE A 396 -8.48 25.66 10.13
C PHE A 396 -8.72 26.25 11.54
N GLY A 397 -7.85 27.15 12.02
CA GLY A 397 -7.89 27.67 13.39
C GLY A 397 -7.59 26.62 14.45
N LEU A 398 -6.93 25.50 14.10
CA LEU A 398 -6.59 24.43 15.03
C LEU A 398 -5.32 24.77 15.83
N PRO A 399 -5.20 24.31 17.09
CA PRO A 399 -4.06 24.60 17.94
C PRO A 399 -2.76 23.99 17.40
N ALA A 400 -1.67 24.75 17.53
CA ALA A 400 -0.35 24.38 17.02
C ALA A 400 0.35 23.25 17.82
N ARG A 401 -0.24 22.79 18.94
CA ARG A 401 0.26 21.73 19.83
C ARG A 401 -0.93 20.97 20.46
N GLY A 402 -0.67 19.76 20.98
CA GLY A 402 -1.68 18.82 21.46
C GLY A 402 -2.31 18.01 20.32
N ALA A 403 -2.96 16.88 20.64
CA ALA A 403 -3.54 16.01 19.61
C ALA A 403 -4.80 16.61 18.95
N ILE A 404 -5.02 16.31 17.68
CA ILE A 404 -6.23 16.64 16.92
C ILE A 404 -7.04 15.35 16.71
N TYR A 405 -8.04 15.15 17.56
CA TYR A 405 -9.00 14.06 17.44
C TYR A 405 -10.13 14.50 16.52
N PHE A 406 -10.19 14.00 15.28
CA PHE A 406 -11.23 14.42 14.33
C PHE A 406 -12.38 13.40 14.27
N CYS A 407 -13.60 13.88 14.54
CA CYS A 407 -14.84 13.16 14.26
C CYS A 407 -15.49 13.73 12.98
N PRO A 408 -15.22 13.17 11.79
CA PRO A 408 -15.63 13.71 10.48
C PRO A 408 -17.13 13.47 10.15
N HIS A 409 -17.96 13.33 11.17
CA HIS A 409 -19.35 12.84 11.12
C HIS A 409 -20.37 13.95 10.89
N ARG A 410 -21.56 13.58 10.39
CA ARG A 410 -22.77 14.40 10.61
C ARG A 410 -23.14 14.30 12.10
N LEU A 411 -23.51 15.41 12.73
CA LEU A 411 -23.82 15.47 14.17
C LEU A 411 -24.88 14.45 14.63
N ALA A 412 -25.80 14.08 13.74
CA ALA A 412 -26.81 13.06 14.01
C ALA A 412 -26.26 11.64 14.27
N LYS A 413 -24.98 11.38 13.98
CA LYS A 413 -24.30 10.09 14.25
C LYS A 413 -23.75 9.98 15.68
N PHE A 414 -23.70 11.07 16.45
CA PHE A 414 -23.17 11.04 17.82
C PHE A 414 -24.21 10.46 18.78
N HIS A 415 -24.27 9.14 18.84
CA HIS A 415 -25.06 8.40 19.83
C HIS A 415 -24.63 8.80 21.25
N PRO A 416 -25.55 8.91 22.24
CA PRO A 416 -25.20 9.35 23.59
C PRO A 416 -24.09 8.52 24.26
N ASP A 417 -24.02 7.23 23.98
CA ASP A 417 -22.99 6.34 24.55
C ASP A 417 -21.56 6.66 24.07
N PHE A 418 -21.42 7.44 22.99
CA PHE A 418 -20.13 7.92 22.50
C PHE A 418 -19.56 9.05 23.38
N ASP A 419 -20.41 9.78 24.12
CA ASP A 419 -20.00 10.92 24.96
C ASP A 419 -18.97 10.51 26.02
N ALA A 420 -19.17 9.35 26.67
CA ALA A 420 -18.26 8.87 27.71
C ALA A 420 -16.88 8.42 27.18
N LEU A 421 -16.78 8.10 25.88
CA LEU A 421 -15.52 7.80 25.22
C LEU A 421 -14.81 9.11 24.82
N LEU A 422 -15.53 10.04 24.19
CA LEU A 422 -15.02 11.37 23.82
C LEU A 422 -14.57 12.18 25.05
N GLY A 423 -15.32 12.06 26.16
CA GLY A 423 -14.97 12.66 27.44
C GLY A 423 -13.66 12.13 28.01
N ARG A 424 -13.48 10.80 28.04
CA ARG A 424 -12.24 10.19 28.54
C ARG A 424 -11.03 10.52 27.68
N ILE A 425 -11.15 10.47 26.34
CA ILE A 425 -10.08 10.88 25.42
C ILE A 425 -9.61 12.32 25.73
N LEU A 426 -10.54 13.24 26.02
CA LEU A 426 -10.18 14.62 26.40
C LEU A 426 -9.74 14.77 27.86
N GLN A 427 -10.08 13.85 28.77
CA GLN A 427 -9.57 13.84 30.15
C GLN A 427 -8.13 13.33 30.21
N GLU A 428 -7.81 12.31 29.41
CA GLU A 428 -6.53 11.59 29.44
C GLU A 428 -5.44 12.32 28.66
N ASP A 429 -5.67 12.75 27.40
CA ASP A 429 -4.82 13.77 26.78
C ASP A 429 -5.28 15.15 27.28
N GLY A 430 -4.59 15.70 28.29
CA GLY A 430 -4.85 17.04 28.81
C GLY A 430 -4.64 18.20 27.81
N SER A 431 -4.03 17.94 26.64
CA SER A 431 -3.71 18.92 25.59
C SER A 431 -4.56 18.78 24.31
N GLY A 432 -5.24 17.64 24.14
CA GLY A 432 -5.92 17.28 22.89
C GLY A 432 -7.18 18.08 22.61
N HIS A 433 -7.58 18.16 21.35
CA HIS A 433 -8.76 18.90 20.91
C HIS A 433 -9.62 18.03 20.01
N LEU A 434 -10.92 17.97 20.32
CA LEU A 434 -11.90 17.20 19.56
C LEU A 434 -12.50 18.09 18.46
N VAL A 435 -12.18 17.79 17.21
CA VAL A 435 -12.69 18.52 16.05
C VAL A 435 -13.96 17.85 15.54
N VAL A 436 -15.02 18.63 15.35
CA VAL A 436 -16.33 18.18 14.84
C VAL A 436 -16.85 19.16 13.79
N LEU A 437 -17.72 18.72 12.89
CA LEU A 437 -18.32 19.60 11.86
C LEU A 437 -19.76 19.97 12.23
N GLU A 438 -20.07 21.27 12.34
CA GLU A 438 -21.42 21.77 12.66
C GLU A 438 -22.50 21.38 11.63
N GLY A 439 -22.08 21.00 10.42
CA GLY A 439 -22.97 20.65 9.33
C GLY A 439 -23.69 21.88 8.77
N LYS A 440 -25.02 21.80 8.63
CA LYS A 440 -25.87 22.83 7.99
C LYS A 440 -27.13 23.19 8.79
N ARG A 441 -27.28 22.68 10.01
CA ARG A 441 -28.43 22.91 10.91
C ARG A 441 -27.93 23.35 12.29
N PRO A 442 -27.99 24.66 12.62
CA PRO A 442 -27.49 25.16 13.91
C PRO A 442 -28.19 24.56 15.13
N ALA A 443 -29.48 24.21 15.03
CA ALA A 443 -30.24 23.57 16.10
C ALA A 443 -29.64 22.21 16.52
N THR A 444 -29.22 21.39 15.56
CA THR A 444 -28.54 20.10 15.82
C THR A 444 -27.25 20.30 16.60
N ALA A 445 -26.45 21.30 16.24
CA ALA A 445 -25.21 21.67 16.93
C ALA A 445 -25.49 22.21 18.34
N ALA A 446 -26.49 23.07 18.49
CA ALA A 446 -26.91 23.59 19.78
C ALA A 446 -27.39 22.48 20.72
N ARG A 447 -28.20 21.51 20.24
CA ARG A 447 -28.66 20.37 21.05
C ARG A 447 -27.52 19.44 21.45
N LEU A 448 -26.58 19.14 20.54
CA LEU A 448 -25.39 18.35 20.88
C LEU A 448 -24.47 19.06 21.89
N ARG A 449 -24.21 20.36 21.69
CA ARG A 449 -23.46 21.20 22.66
C ARG A 449 -24.14 21.21 24.03
N ALA A 450 -25.48 21.31 24.08
CA ALA A 450 -26.24 21.27 25.32
C ALA A 450 -26.19 19.90 26.01
N ARG A 451 -26.15 18.80 25.26
CA ARG A 451 -25.87 17.45 25.79
C ARG A 451 -24.47 17.38 26.37
N TRP A 452 -23.45 17.78 25.61
CA TRP A 452 -22.05 17.76 26.02
C TRP A 452 -21.71 18.69 27.18
N ALA A 453 -22.43 19.81 27.36
CA ALA A 453 -22.34 20.62 28.57
C ALA A 453 -22.76 19.87 29.84
N ARG A 454 -23.62 18.84 29.71
CA ARG A 454 -24.02 17.93 30.80
C ARG A 454 -23.15 16.67 30.89
N THR A 455 -22.77 16.07 29.76
CA THR A 455 -22.08 14.76 29.73
C THR A 455 -20.55 14.83 29.72
N LEU A 456 -19.97 15.90 29.16
CA LEU A 456 -18.52 16.17 29.20
C LEU A 456 -18.16 17.25 30.25
N GLY A 457 -19.07 18.20 30.46
CA GLY A 457 -18.84 19.37 31.31
C GLY A 457 -18.02 20.48 30.64
N GLU A 458 -18.16 21.70 31.15
CA GLU A 458 -17.52 22.92 30.63
C GLU A 458 -16.00 22.82 30.36
N PRO A 459 -15.16 22.24 31.25
CA PRO A 459 -13.71 22.20 31.03
C PRO A 459 -13.31 21.41 29.78
N LEU A 460 -14.01 20.32 29.47
CA LEU A 460 -13.75 19.50 28.28
C LEU A 460 -14.44 20.09 27.04
N LEU A 461 -15.67 20.61 27.19
CA LEU A 461 -16.41 21.20 26.08
C LEU A 461 -15.67 22.37 25.42
N ARG A 462 -14.86 23.12 26.18
CA ARG A 462 -13.98 24.19 25.67
C ARG A 462 -12.87 23.70 24.74
N ARG A 463 -12.53 22.41 24.78
CA ARG A 463 -11.55 21.76 23.88
C ARG A 463 -12.24 21.04 22.71
N VAL A 464 -13.55 21.19 22.56
CA VAL A 464 -14.31 20.70 21.40
C VAL A 464 -14.44 21.80 20.35
N LEU A 465 -13.68 21.68 19.27
CA LEU A 465 -13.60 22.62 18.16
C LEU A 465 -14.65 22.26 17.10
N PHE A 466 -15.80 22.92 17.19
CA PHE A 466 -16.85 22.87 16.19
C PHE A 466 -16.49 23.77 14.99
N LEU A 467 -16.17 23.15 13.85
CA LEU A 467 -15.85 23.83 12.59
C LEU A 467 -17.06 23.87 11.63
N PRO A 468 -17.13 24.86 10.71
CA PRO A 468 -18.17 24.90 9.67
C PRO A 468 -18.05 23.73 8.68
N SER A 469 -19.08 23.51 7.85
CA SER A 469 -19.02 22.56 6.72
C SER A 469 -17.86 22.87 5.77
N GLN A 470 -17.07 21.85 5.43
CA GLN A 470 -15.82 21.98 4.69
C GLN A 470 -15.95 21.72 3.19
N SER A 471 -15.00 22.22 2.39
CA SER A 471 -14.88 21.83 0.97
C SER A 471 -14.42 20.36 0.85
N PRO A 472 -14.67 19.66 -0.27
CA PRO A 472 -14.19 18.29 -0.44
C PRO A 472 -12.66 18.16 -0.37
N ALA A 473 -11.90 19.19 -0.80
CA ALA A 473 -10.44 19.19 -0.70
C ALA A 473 -10.00 19.44 0.75
N ASP A 474 -10.63 20.39 1.44
CA ASP A 474 -10.29 20.79 2.80
C ASP A 474 -10.69 19.73 3.84
N TYR A 475 -11.74 18.98 3.57
CA TYR A 475 -12.10 17.76 4.32
C TYR A 475 -10.98 16.71 4.28
N TYR A 476 -10.35 16.48 3.11
CA TYR A 476 -9.18 15.60 2.99
C TYR A 476 -7.89 16.21 3.58
N ARG A 477 -7.79 17.54 3.67
CA ARG A 477 -6.70 18.22 4.36
C ARG A 477 -6.85 18.06 5.89
N LEU A 478 -8.06 18.22 6.43
CA LEU A 478 -8.38 17.92 7.84
C LEU A 478 -8.17 16.45 8.21
N LEU A 479 -8.57 15.50 7.36
CA LEU A 479 -8.29 14.06 7.55
C LEU A 479 -6.78 13.72 7.54
N ARG A 480 -5.90 14.65 7.14
CA ARG A 480 -4.43 14.53 7.22
C ARG A 480 -3.79 15.34 8.36
N LEU A 481 -4.52 16.30 8.94
CA LEU A 481 -4.11 17.06 10.12
C LEU A 481 -4.54 16.42 11.44
N ALA A 482 -5.53 15.52 11.38
CA ALA A 482 -5.98 14.73 12.50
C ALA A 482 -4.91 13.71 12.89
N ASP A 483 -4.46 13.75 14.14
CA ASP A 483 -3.52 12.76 14.68
C ASP A 483 -4.25 11.43 14.95
N ALA A 484 -5.57 11.49 15.20
CA ALA A 484 -6.47 10.35 15.16
C ALA A 484 -7.84 10.73 14.58
N VAL A 485 -8.43 9.84 13.78
CA VAL A 485 -9.82 9.94 13.32
C VAL A 485 -10.66 8.97 14.14
N LEU A 486 -11.72 9.46 14.79
CA LEU A 486 -12.55 8.69 15.72
C LEU A 486 -13.91 8.35 15.10
N ASP A 487 -14.25 7.06 14.99
CA ASP A 487 -15.56 6.62 14.50
C ASP A 487 -16.66 6.70 15.56
N SER A 488 -17.92 6.79 15.12
CA SER A 488 -19.09 6.64 15.99
C SER A 488 -19.42 5.14 16.14
N PRO A 489 -19.52 4.60 17.37
CA PRO A 489 -19.68 3.16 17.59
C PRO A 489 -21.03 2.60 17.11
N CYS A 490 -22.04 3.45 16.97
CA CYS A 490 -23.41 3.04 16.62
C CYS A 490 -23.77 3.28 15.15
N TYR A 491 -22.97 4.06 14.40
CA TYR A 491 -23.17 4.29 12.97
C TYR A 491 -21.88 4.81 12.30
N SER A 492 -21.07 3.88 11.79
CA SER A 492 -19.75 4.15 11.21
C SER A 492 -19.74 5.25 10.14
N ALA A 493 -18.61 5.95 9.99
CA ALA A 493 -18.32 6.89 8.89
C ALA A 493 -18.33 6.24 7.48
N SER A 494 -18.25 4.91 7.39
CA SER A 494 -18.34 4.10 6.17
C SER A 494 -17.51 4.63 4.98
N LEU A 495 -18.14 5.33 4.01
CA LEU A 495 -17.45 5.96 2.88
C LEU A 495 -16.25 6.83 3.29
N THR A 496 -16.35 7.50 4.45
CA THR A 496 -15.28 8.35 4.99
C THR A 496 -14.10 7.51 5.47
N TYR A 497 -14.34 6.39 6.17
CA TYR A 497 -13.27 5.47 6.57
C TYR A 497 -12.62 4.78 5.37
N TYR A 498 -13.40 4.41 4.35
CA TYR A 498 -12.81 3.83 3.13
C TYR A 498 -11.92 4.85 2.40
N ALA A 499 -12.23 6.15 2.45
CA ALA A 499 -11.37 7.19 1.89
C ALA A 499 -10.08 7.42 2.71
N HIS A 500 -10.11 7.14 4.01
CA HIS A 500 -8.93 7.10 4.89
C HIS A 500 -8.09 5.83 4.64
N PHE A 501 -8.69 4.64 4.71
CA PHE A 501 -8.02 3.35 4.45
C PHE A 501 -7.45 3.23 3.03
N ALA A 502 -8.04 3.89 2.03
CA ALA A 502 -7.48 3.95 0.67
C ALA A 502 -6.05 4.54 0.64
N SER A 503 -5.59 5.26 1.67
CA SER A 503 -4.19 5.66 1.80
C SER A 503 -3.21 4.47 1.96
N GLY A 504 -3.67 3.33 2.50
CA GLY A 504 -3.21 1.97 2.18
C GLY A 504 -2.04 1.38 2.99
N ARG A 505 -2.35 0.62 4.06
CA ARG A 505 -1.44 -0.21 4.89
C ARG A 505 -2.22 -1.34 5.60
N GLU A 506 -1.64 -2.53 5.85
CA GLU A 506 -2.29 -3.69 6.53
C GLU A 506 -1.26 -4.75 7.02
N THR A 507 -1.67 -5.82 7.75
CA THR A 507 -1.03 -7.16 8.06
C THR A 507 -1.40 -7.73 9.48
N VAL A 508 -0.68 -8.74 10.03
CA VAL A 508 -1.10 -9.65 11.16
C VAL A 508 -0.77 -9.21 12.61
N ILE A 509 -1.69 -9.44 13.58
CA ILE A 509 -1.58 -9.13 15.02
C ILE A 509 -2.19 -10.28 15.88
N ALA A 510 -1.72 -10.50 17.11
CA ALA A 510 -2.47 -11.20 18.16
C ALA A 510 -3.08 -10.19 19.15
N THR A 511 -4.41 -10.15 19.29
CA THR A 511 -5.13 -9.12 20.06
C THR A 511 -5.94 -9.69 21.21
N SER A 512 -6.07 -8.91 22.30
CA SER A 512 -7.00 -9.15 23.39
C SER A 512 -7.36 -7.82 24.05
N PRO A 513 -8.65 -7.55 24.36
CA PRO A 513 -9.02 -6.38 25.14
C PRO A 513 -8.57 -6.57 26.60
N LEU A 514 -7.77 -5.63 27.11
CA LEU A 514 -7.58 -5.52 28.55
C LEU A 514 -8.88 -5.05 29.19
N GLU A 515 -9.28 -5.68 30.30
CA GLU A 515 -10.37 -5.16 31.12
C GLU A 515 -9.78 -4.12 32.08
N LEU A 516 -10.32 -2.90 32.03
CA LEU A 516 -9.82 -1.78 32.85
C LEU A 516 -10.42 -1.75 34.25
N THR A 517 -11.48 -2.53 34.48
CA THR A 517 -12.27 -2.49 35.72
C THR A 517 -12.75 -3.87 36.11
N ASN A 518 -12.40 -4.32 37.32
CA ASN A 518 -13.01 -5.49 37.95
C ASN A 518 -14.07 -4.99 38.95
N GLY A 519 -15.33 -4.96 38.52
CA GLY A 519 -16.40 -4.29 39.28
C GLY A 519 -16.15 -2.78 39.40
N TRP A 520 -15.75 -2.32 40.58
CA TRP A 520 -15.45 -0.91 40.87
C TRP A 520 -13.95 -0.59 40.91
N ALA A 521 -13.08 -1.60 40.92
CA ALA A 521 -11.63 -1.42 41.04
C ALA A 521 -10.98 -1.14 39.69
N THR A 522 -10.02 -0.21 39.64
CA THR A 522 -9.32 0.19 38.41
C THR A 522 -8.05 -0.62 38.20
N LEU A 523 -7.73 -0.92 36.94
CA LEU A 523 -6.51 -1.61 36.54
C LEU A 523 -5.27 -0.76 36.87
N GLU A 524 -4.40 -1.25 37.76
CA GLU A 524 -3.17 -0.54 38.16
C GLU A 524 -1.94 -1.04 37.38
N ARG A 525 -1.88 -2.33 37.05
CA ARG A 525 -0.78 -2.92 36.26
C ARG A 525 -1.21 -4.22 35.60
N VAL A 526 -0.52 -4.57 34.51
CA VAL A 526 -0.60 -5.89 33.88
C VAL A 526 0.72 -6.60 34.04
N GLU A 527 0.67 -7.78 34.63
CA GLU A 527 1.75 -8.76 34.64
C GLU A 527 1.58 -9.66 33.40
N ALA A 528 2.33 -9.37 32.34
CA ALA A 528 2.34 -10.18 31.15
C ALA A 528 3.41 -11.27 31.31
N LYS A 529 2.98 -12.53 31.43
CA LYS A 529 3.86 -13.65 31.80
C LYS A 529 3.85 -14.74 30.73
N LEU A 530 5.00 -15.02 30.11
CA LEU A 530 5.17 -16.16 29.22
C LEU A 530 5.31 -17.44 30.06
N THR A 531 4.22 -18.20 30.17
CA THR A 531 4.17 -19.41 31.00
C THR A 531 4.66 -20.65 30.27
N GLN A 532 4.59 -20.68 28.94
CA GLN A 532 5.07 -21.78 28.11
C GLN A 532 5.57 -21.28 26.76
N PHE A 533 6.68 -21.85 26.28
CA PHE A 533 7.10 -21.75 24.88
C PHE A 533 7.67 -23.10 24.42
N GLY A 534 6.94 -23.84 23.60
CA GLY A 534 7.27 -25.22 23.26
C GLY A 534 7.22 -26.13 24.49
N SER A 535 8.33 -26.82 24.76
CA SER A 535 8.56 -27.62 25.96
C SER A 535 9.12 -26.82 27.14
N SER A 536 9.57 -25.57 26.94
CA SER A 536 10.17 -24.77 28.00
C SER A 536 9.13 -23.95 28.77
N THR A 537 9.43 -23.70 30.04
CA THR A 537 8.67 -22.85 30.97
C THR A 537 9.52 -21.64 31.33
N PRO A 538 9.76 -20.70 30.38
CA PRO A 538 10.79 -19.66 30.52
C PRO A 538 10.53 -18.68 31.67
N ASN A 539 9.29 -18.60 32.17
CA ASN A 539 8.90 -17.83 33.36
C ASN A 539 9.21 -16.31 33.23
N THR A 540 9.39 -15.83 31.99
CA THR A 540 9.62 -14.42 31.67
C THR A 540 8.35 -13.60 31.97
N THR A 541 8.44 -12.74 32.98
CA THR A 541 7.39 -11.77 33.32
C THR A 541 7.82 -10.36 32.89
N ILE A 542 6.97 -9.71 32.10
CA ILE A 542 7.04 -8.29 31.73
C ILE A 542 5.95 -7.56 32.50
N TRP A 543 6.32 -6.46 33.16
CA TRP A 543 5.39 -5.60 33.89
C TRP A 543 5.04 -4.38 33.05
N PHE A 544 3.75 -4.14 32.87
CA PHE A 544 3.18 -2.96 32.21
C PHE A 544 2.38 -2.14 33.22
N ASP A 545 2.61 -0.83 33.25
CA ASP A 545 1.85 0.12 34.06
C ASP A 545 0.44 0.31 33.47
N GLY A 546 -0.59 0.09 34.28
CA GLY A 546 -2.00 0.22 33.88
C GLY A 546 -2.47 1.68 33.82
N ALA A 547 -1.70 2.62 34.38
CA ALA A 547 -2.01 4.04 34.33
C ALA A 547 -1.97 4.57 32.89
N GLY A 548 -3.15 4.75 32.29
CA GLY A 548 -3.31 5.12 30.87
C GLY A 548 -3.61 3.95 29.94
N ALA A 549 -3.97 2.77 30.46
CA ALA A 549 -4.60 1.72 29.67
C ALA A 549 -6.04 2.12 29.29
N THR A 550 -6.39 2.08 28.01
CA THR A 550 -7.66 2.58 27.47
C THR A 550 -8.48 1.48 26.79
N ALA A 551 -9.81 1.59 26.87
CA ALA A 551 -10.71 0.59 26.34
C ALA A 551 -10.70 0.63 24.81
N GLN A 552 -10.80 -0.54 24.17
CA GLN A 552 -10.70 -0.76 22.72
C GLN A 552 -9.29 -0.59 22.10
N THR A 553 -8.29 -0.11 22.84
CA THR A 553 -6.88 -0.24 22.43
C THR A 553 -6.44 -1.70 22.49
N SER A 554 -5.75 -2.19 21.46
CA SER A 554 -5.13 -3.52 21.45
C SER A 554 -3.66 -3.43 21.85
N TYR A 555 -3.26 -4.15 22.89
CA TYR A 555 -1.91 -4.10 23.45
C TYR A 555 -1.10 -5.32 23.02
N ALA A 556 0.02 -5.08 22.33
CA ALA A 556 0.99 -6.11 21.95
C ALA A 556 2.11 -6.22 23.00
N PHE A 557 2.49 -7.45 23.35
CA PHE A 557 3.55 -7.75 24.31
C PHE A 557 4.62 -8.60 23.62
N ALA A 558 5.85 -8.06 23.50
CA ALA A 558 6.99 -8.76 22.92
C ALA A 558 7.84 -9.39 24.04
N PHE A 559 8.01 -10.70 24.00
CA PHE A 559 8.80 -11.45 24.99
C PHE A 559 10.17 -11.82 24.42
N PRO A 560 11.29 -11.48 25.08
CA PRO A 560 12.54 -12.16 24.83
C PRO A 560 12.42 -13.59 25.36
N VAL A 561 12.63 -14.56 24.46
CA VAL A 561 12.64 -15.99 24.77
C VAL A 561 13.98 -16.53 24.33
N ASP A 562 14.68 -17.22 25.22
CA ASP A 562 15.83 -18.01 24.79
C ASP A 562 15.31 -19.28 24.10
N VAL A 563 15.58 -19.37 22.79
CA VAL A 563 15.17 -20.48 21.92
C VAL A 563 16.37 -21.34 21.49
N SER A 564 17.55 -21.13 22.11
CA SER A 564 18.79 -21.85 21.83
C SER A 564 18.66 -23.37 21.94
N GLU A 565 17.91 -23.86 22.91
CA GLU A 565 17.67 -25.29 23.18
C GLU A 565 16.46 -25.86 22.40
N LEU A 566 15.76 -25.06 21.60
CA LEU A 566 14.59 -25.49 20.83
C LEU A 566 14.97 -25.78 19.37
N PRO A 567 14.82 -27.00 18.84
CA PRO A 567 15.09 -27.31 17.43
C PRO A 567 14.37 -26.36 16.45
N THR A 568 14.79 -26.34 15.18
CA THR A 568 14.01 -25.58 14.17
C THR A 568 12.62 -26.21 13.99
N GLY A 569 11.56 -25.41 14.12
CA GLY A 569 10.17 -25.87 14.10
C GLY A 569 9.17 -24.78 14.47
N ALA A 570 7.89 -25.15 14.62
CA ALA A 570 6.82 -24.25 15.04
C ALA A 570 6.33 -24.63 16.44
N TYR A 571 6.50 -23.71 17.40
CA TYR A 571 6.27 -23.98 18.82
C TYR A 571 5.01 -23.29 19.33
N PRO A 572 4.14 -24.00 20.08
CA PRO A 572 3.04 -23.36 20.78
C PRO A 572 3.60 -22.47 21.91
N TRP A 573 3.10 -21.25 22.02
CA TRP A 573 3.37 -20.37 23.15
C TRP A 573 2.08 -20.10 23.92
N THR A 574 2.22 -19.88 25.23
CA THR A 574 1.11 -19.45 26.09
C THR A 574 1.58 -18.34 27.03
N VAL A 575 0.87 -17.21 26.97
CA VAL A 575 1.05 -16.03 27.80
C VAL A 575 -0.16 -15.87 28.71
N GLN A 576 0.07 -15.67 30.00
CA GLN A 576 -0.93 -15.21 30.96
C GLN A 576 -0.76 -13.71 31.18
N LEU A 577 -1.80 -12.93 30.87
CA LEU A 577 -1.91 -11.53 31.25
C LEU A 577 -2.68 -11.47 32.58
N ILE A 578 -1.96 -11.35 33.69
CA ILE A 578 -2.55 -11.18 35.02
C ILE A 578 -2.72 -9.68 35.26
N GLN A 579 -3.95 -9.21 35.18
CA GLN A 579 -4.36 -7.85 35.51
C GLN A 579 -4.45 -7.71 37.04
N HIS A 580 -3.81 -6.69 37.61
CA HIS A 580 -3.87 -6.36 39.04
C HIS A 580 -4.65 -5.05 39.21
N TYR A 581 -5.65 -5.05 40.10
CA TYR A 581 -6.59 -3.94 40.30
C TYR A 581 -6.45 -3.28 41.68
N SER A 582 -6.93 -2.05 41.81
CA SER A 582 -6.78 -1.18 42.98
C SER A 582 -7.47 -1.66 44.27
N ASP A 583 -8.29 -2.71 44.21
CA ASP A 583 -8.88 -3.41 45.36
C ASP A 583 -8.09 -4.66 45.76
N GLN A 584 -6.91 -4.87 45.17
CA GLN A 584 -6.07 -6.07 45.26
C GLN A 584 -6.68 -7.33 44.61
N SER A 585 -7.79 -7.21 43.88
CA SER A 585 -8.26 -8.30 43.03
C SER A 585 -7.36 -8.48 41.80
N THR A 586 -7.38 -9.67 41.22
CA THR A 586 -6.63 -10.00 40.00
C THR A 586 -7.50 -10.76 39.00
N ARG A 587 -7.27 -10.56 37.71
CA ARG A 587 -7.90 -11.32 36.63
C ARG A 587 -6.87 -11.80 35.62
N THR A 588 -6.90 -13.09 35.28
CA THR A 588 -5.97 -13.67 34.30
C THR A 588 -6.66 -13.88 32.96
N ILE A 589 -6.06 -13.37 31.88
CA ILE A 589 -6.40 -13.72 30.50
C ILE A 589 -5.29 -14.61 29.94
N THR A 590 -5.63 -15.80 29.46
CA THR A 590 -4.66 -16.68 28.79
C THR A 590 -4.75 -16.50 27.28
N LEU A 591 -3.62 -16.19 26.65
CA LEU A 591 -3.45 -16.10 25.20
C LEU A 591 -2.49 -17.19 24.74
N SER A 592 -2.83 -17.87 23.65
CA SER A 592 -1.97 -18.90 23.06
C SER A 592 -1.93 -18.76 21.54
N GLY A 593 -0.82 -19.17 20.96
CA GLY A 593 -0.60 -19.19 19.51
C GLY A 593 0.63 -20.04 19.17
N THR A 594 1.13 -19.92 17.94
CA THR A 594 2.31 -20.65 17.48
C THR A 594 3.35 -19.67 16.94
N GLN A 595 4.62 -19.88 17.29
CA GLN A 595 5.75 -19.12 16.75
C GLN A 595 6.69 -20.04 15.99
N LYS A 596 7.06 -19.66 14.76
CA LYS A 596 8.10 -20.35 13.98
C LYS A 596 9.47 -19.94 14.53
N VAL A 597 10.31 -20.93 14.86
CA VAL A 597 11.69 -20.77 15.32
C VAL A 597 12.60 -21.39 14.28
N LEU A 598 13.54 -20.60 13.76
CA LEU A 598 14.71 -21.08 13.04
C LEU A 598 15.88 -21.07 14.02
N ASN A 599 16.22 -22.24 14.55
CA ASN A 599 17.39 -22.43 15.39
C ASN A 599 18.55 -22.99 14.56
N THR A 600 19.58 -22.17 14.39
CA THR A 600 20.82 -22.47 13.67
C THR A 600 21.96 -22.92 14.60
N LEU A 601 21.73 -23.03 15.91
CA LEU A 601 22.72 -23.58 16.85
C LEU A 601 23.03 -25.07 16.64
N PRO A 602 22.07 -25.98 16.36
CA PRO A 602 22.38 -27.39 16.06
C PRO A 602 22.88 -27.59 14.61
N SER A 603 23.59 -26.61 14.06
CA SER A 603 24.26 -26.73 12.76
C SER A 603 25.59 -27.46 12.91
N TYR A 604 25.81 -28.45 12.04
CA TYR A 604 27.09 -29.16 11.93
C TYR A 604 28.23 -28.29 11.39
N MET A 605 27.94 -27.11 10.85
CA MET A 605 28.97 -26.18 10.37
C MET A 605 29.57 -25.33 11.51
N ALA A 606 28.71 -24.89 12.42
CA ALA A 606 28.96 -24.32 13.76
C ALA A 606 27.66 -23.60 14.19
N PRO A 607 27.42 -23.36 15.49
CA PRO A 607 26.23 -22.64 15.94
C PRO A 607 26.10 -21.25 15.29
N GLY A 608 25.03 -21.05 14.53
CA GLY A 608 24.78 -19.82 13.75
C GLY A 608 25.25 -19.87 12.29
N TRP A 609 26.08 -20.83 11.90
CA TRP A 609 26.66 -20.94 10.55
C TRP A 609 25.91 -21.95 9.67
N PHE A 610 25.83 -21.69 8.37
CA PHE A 610 25.16 -22.56 7.40
C PHE A 610 25.75 -22.35 5.99
N ALA A 611 25.69 -23.37 5.15
CA ALA A 611 26.02 -23.24 3.73
C ALA A 611 24.94 -22.43 3.01
N PHE A 612 25.37 -21.44 2.22
CA PHE A 612 24.47 -20.67 1.37
C PHE A 612 23.84 -21.56 0.28
N GLY A 613 22.64 -21.20 -0.20
CA GLY A 613 21.92 -21.94 -1.25
C GLY A 613 21.25 -23.26 -0.81
N VAL A 614 21.83 -24.00 0.15
CA VAL A 614 21.33 -25.31 0.60
C VAL A 614 19.94 -25.19 1.22
N ALA A 615 18.93 -25.76 0.54
CA ALA A 615 17.54 -25.70 0.96
C ALA A 615 17.12 -26.90 1.82
N ARG A 616 16.10 -26.71 2.66
CA ARG A 616 15.52 -27.79 3.48
C ARG A 616 14.01 -27.63 3.68
N LEU A 617 13.27 -28.74 3.59
CA LEU A 617 11.88 -28.84 4.02
C LEU A 617 11.80 -29.34 5.47
N ILE A 618 10.84 -28.82 6.24
CA ILE A 618 10.53 -29.27 7.61
C ILE A 618 9.01 -29.44 7.78
N PRO A 619 8.52 -30.51 8.44
CA PRO A 619 7.10 -30.72 8.68
C PRO A 619 6.54 -29.76 9.73
N GLU A 620 5.32 -29.27 9.50
CA GLU A 620 4.63 -28.35 10.41
C GLU A 620 3.15 -28.77 10.57
N GLY A 621 2.95 -29.92 11.22
CA GLY A 621 1.63 -30.55 11.31
C GLY A 621 1.14 -30.99 9.92
N PRO A 622 -0.01 -30.50 9.43
CA PRO A 622 -0.49 -30.78 8.07
C PRO A 622 0.17 -29.91 6.99
N ASN A 623 1.21 -29.13 7.31
CA ASN A 623 1.85 -28.15 6.41
C ASN A 623 3.34 -28.47 6.21
N VAL A 624 3.98 -27.80 5.25
CA VAL A 624 5.44 -27.86 5.01
C VAL A 624 6.06 -26.46 5.10
N LEU A 625 7.22 -26.36 5.74
CA LEU A 625 8.06 -25.17 5.75
C LEU A 625 9.29 -25.38 4.86
N LEU A 626 9.53 -24.49 3.91
CA LEU A 626 10.75 -24.41 3.11
C LEU A 626 11.71 -23.39 3.72
N LEU A 627 12.94 -23.83 3.99
CA LEU A 627 14.08 -23.02 4.39
C LEU A 627 15.00 -22.80 3.18
N ARG A 628 15.12 -21.54 2.74
CA ARG A 628 16.06 -21.09 1.70
C ARG A 628 16.27 -19.57 1.88
N GLY A 629 17.26 -19.18 2.69
CA GLY A 629 17.50 -17.76 3.07
C GLY A 629 16.38 -17.09 3.88
N GLY A 630 15.34 -17.84 4.24
CA GLY A 630 14.10 -17.39 4.88
C GLY A 630 13.15 -18.58 5.02
N ILE A 631 11.90 -18.35 5.46
CA ILE A 631 10.89 -19.39 5.66
C ILE A 631 9.65 -19.14 4.79
N GLN A 632 9.36 -20.03 3.83
CA GLN A 632 8.08 -20.07 3.12
C GLN A 632 7.22 -21.21 3.65
N ARG A 633 5.93 -20.96 3.93
CA ARG A 633 4.95 -22.01 4.29
C ARG A 633 4.18 -22.47 3.07
N PHE A 634 3.95 -23.77 2.98
CA PHE A 634 3.07 -24.42 2.02
C PHE A 634 1.94 -25.17 2.75
N LEU A 635 0.70 -24.89 2.34
CA LEU A 635 -0.53 -25.52 2.82
C LEU A 635 -0.93 -26.65 1.84
N PRO A 636 -1.55 -27.74 2.29
CA PRO A 636 -1.97 -28.83 1.41
C PRO A 636 -3.14 -28.42 0.52
N ASP A 637 -3.11 -28.76 -0.77
CA ASP A 637 -4.13 -28.35 -1.76
C ASP A 637 -5.38 -29.25 -1.81
N GLY A 638 -5.37 -30.38 -1.09
CA GLY A 638 -6.44 -31.37 -1.08
C GLY A 638 -6.42 -32.36 -2.26
N ALA A 639 -5.47 -32.22 -3.19
CA ALA A 639 -5.28 -33.06 -4.38
C ALA A 639 -3.90 -33.77 -4.42
N GLY A 640 -3.05 -33.58 -3.40
CA GLY A 640 -1.71 -34.18 -3.28
C GLY A 640 -0.56 -33.23 -3.65
N GLY A 641 -0.85 -31.96 -3.89
CA GLY A 641 0.12 -30.88 -4.00
C GLY A 641 0.02 -29.91 -2.82
N TRP A 642 0.80 -28.84 -2.90
CA TRP A 642 0.89 -27.83 -1.85
C TRP A 642 0.98 -26.41 -2.45
N ILE A 643 0.27 -25.46 -1.83
CA ILE A 643 0.18 -24.06 -2.25
C ILE A 643 0.81 -23.12 -1.21
N PRO A 644 1.50 -22.03 -1.61
CA PRO A 644 2.09 -21.09 -0.67
C PRO A 644 1.02 -20.34 0.14
N GLU A 645 1.30 -20.06 1.42
CA GLU A 645 0.40 -19.36 2.35
C GLU A 645 0.15 -17.88 1.99
N THR A 646 1.06 -17.25 1.26
CA THR A 646 1.14 -15.79 1.08
C THR A 646 0.35 -15.29 -0.14
N SER A 647 -0.49 -14.28 0.08
CA SER A 647 -1.69 -14.01 -0.74
C SER A 647 -1.52 -13.16 -2.01
N HIS A 648 -0.29 -12.84 -2.43
CA HIS A 648 -0.04 -11.83 -3.47
C HIS A 648 0.78 -12.30 -4.70
N ASP A 649 1.44 -13.47 -4.66
CA ASP A 649 1.90 -14.15 -5.88
C ASP A 649 1.79 -15.68 -5.74
N THR A 650 0.67 -16.23 -6.22
CA THR A 650 0.43 -17.68 -6.27
C THR A 650 1.15 -18.39 -7.43
N SER A 651 1.98 -17.68 -8.20
CA SER A 651 2.70 -18.23 -9.35
C SER A 651 4.19 -18.51 -9.10
N ALA A 652 4.76 -18.06 -7.98
CA ALA A 652 6.20 -18.15 -7.70
C ALA A 652 6.73 -19.60 -7.56
N TYR A 653 5.99 -20.48 -6.87
CA TYR A 653 6.41 -21.86 -6.58
C TYR A 653 5.24 -22.85 -6.54
N ARG A 654 5.48 -24.07 -7.02
CA ARG A 654 4.58 -25.23 -6.88
C ARG A 654 5.32 -26.39 -6.21
N LEU A 655 4.83 -26.86 -5.07
CA LEU A 655 5.38 -27.99 -4.32
C LEU A 655 4.47 -29.22 -4.46
N THR A 656 5.06 -30.40 -4.65
CA THR A 656 4.35 -31.70 -4.79
C THR A 656 5.15 -32.82 -4.16
N GLY A 657 4.50 -33.89 -3.67
CA GLY A 657 5.14 -35.03 -3.01
C GLY A 657 4.83 -35.12 -1.53
N ASP A 658 5.48 -36.06 -0.82
CA ASP A 658 5.20 -36.38 0.57
C ASP A 658 6.44 -36.85 1.38
N TRP A 659 6.27 -37.00 2.69
CA TRP A 659 7.32 -37.43 3.63
C TRP A 659 7.70 -38.92 3.52
N ASN A 660 7.10 -39.70 2.62
CA ASN A 660 7.46 -41.10 2.37
C ASN A 660 8.32 -41.25 1.10
N THR A 661 8.01 -40.46 0.08
CA THR A 661 8.57 -40.54 -1.28
C THR A 661 9.54 -39.40 -1.60
N GLY A 662 9.51 -38.32 -0.83
CA GLY A 662 10.24 -37.09 -1.10
C GLY A 662 9.36 -36.04 -1.77
N PHE A 663 9.93 -34.86 -1.99
CA PHE A 663 9.21 -33.72 -2.57
C PHE A 663 9.90 -33.21 -3.84
N THR A 664 9.14 -32.53 -4.68
CA THR A 664 9.63 -31.74 -5.79
C THR A 664 9.03 -30.34 -5.71
N LEU A 665 9.89 -29.31 -5.70
CA LEU A 665 9.51 -27.90 -5.81
C LEU A 665 9.84 -27.43 -7.23
N ARG A 666 8.93 -26.69 -7.85
CA ARG A 666 9.16 -26.04 -9.14
C ARG A 666 8.97 -24.53 -8.99
N ALA A 667 9.99 -23.77 -9.35
CA ALA A 667 9.95 -22.31 -9.40
C ALA A 667 9.35 -21.81 -10.73
N LYS A 668 8.89 -20.56 -10.73
CA LYS A 668 8.29 -19.90 -11.91
C LYS A 668 9.30 -19.66 -13.05
N ASP A 669 10.58 -19.54 -12.70
CA ASP A 669 11.71 -19.38 -13.63
C ASP A 669 12.10 -20.68 -14.35
N GLY A 670 11.60 -21.84 -13.90
CA GLY A 670 11.91 -23.16 -14.46
C GLY A 670 12.69 -24.08 -13.51
N THR A 671 13.35 -23.53 -12.48
CA THR A 671 14.19 -24.29 -11.52
C THR A 671 13.39 -25.41 -10.84
N VAL A 672 14.03 -26.57 -10.67
CA VAL A 672 13.42 -27.77 -10.08
C VAL A 672 14.28 -28.30 -8.93
N ASP A 673 13.77 -28.21 -7.71
CA ASP A 673 14.41 -28.83 -6.55
C ASP A 673 13.77 -30.19 -6.23
N HIS A 674 14.60 -31.18 -5.94
CA HIS A 674 14.19 -32.49 -5.45
C HIS A 674 14.69 -32.69 -4.01
N PHE A 675 13.78 -33.08 -3.11
CA PHE A 675 14.07 -33.27 -1.68
C PHE A 675 13.83 -34.73 -1.24
N ALA A 676 14.70 -35.21 -0.36
CA ALA A 676 14.57 -36.51 0.29
C ALA A 676 13.32 -36.60 1.20
N PRO A 677 12.88 -37.82 1.56
CA PRO A 677 11.93 -38.03 2.67
C PRO A 677 12.36 -37.42 4.01
N SER A 678 13.65 -37.13 4.22
CA SER A 678 14.18 -36.39 5.40
C SER A 678 14.06 -34.86 5.30
N GLY A 679 13.55 -34.35 4.17
CA GLY A 679 13.42 -32.93 3.87
C GLY A 679 14.71 -32.24 3.39
N LEU A 680 15.84 -32.93 3.32
CA LEU A 680 17.07 -32.40 2.73
C LEU A 680 16.91 -32.24 1.22
N ILE A 681 17.41 -31.15 0.63
CA ILE A 681 17.57 -31.08 -0.83
C ILE A 681 18.57 -32.14 -1.28
N LEU A 682 18.31 -32.83 -2.39
CA LEU A 682 19.20 -33.81 -3.01
C LEU A 682 19.76 -33.28 -4.33
N ASN A 683 18.94 -32.56 -5.08
CA ASN A 683 19.30 -32.01 -6.38
C ASN A 683 18.52 -30.71 -6.63
N SER A 684 19.16 -29.75 -7.28
CA SER A 684 18.55 -28.54 -7.86
C SER A 684 18.94 -28.48 -9.33
N THR A 685 17.98 -28.59 -10.24
CA THR A 685 18.19 -28.36 -11.68
C THR A 685 17.80 -26.93 -12.03
N ASP A 686 18.72 -26.17 -12.62
CA ASP A 686 18.47 -24.79 -13.07
C ASP A 686 17.52 -24.73 -14.30
N PRO A 687 17.11 -23.53 -14.76
CA PRO A 687 16.28 -23.38 -15.96
C PRO A 687 16.91 -23.84 -17.28
N ALA A 688 18.25 -23.97 -17.33
CA ALA A 688 19.00 -24.46 -18.49
C ALA A 688 19.19 -25.99 -18.50
N GLY A 689 18.85 -26.67 -17.40
CA GLY A 689 18.97 -28.11 -17.23
C GLY A 689 20.23 -28.58 -16.48
N ASN A 690 21.03 -27.66 -15.90
CA ASN A 690 22.25 -28.01 -15.16
C ASN A 690 21.90 -28.50 -13.75
N PRO A 691 22.34 -29.71 -13.34
CA PRO A 691 22.06 -30.25 -12.02
C PRO A 691 23.14 -29.90 -10.99
N THR A 692 22.74 -29.27 -9.89
CA THR A 692 23.53 -29.19 -8.65
C THR A 692 23.09 -30.31 -7.71
N THR A 693 24.01 -31.16 -7.23
CA THR A 693 23.70 -32.34 -6.39
C THR A 693 24.30 -32.21 -4.99
N TYR A 694 23.50 -32.52 -3.98
CA TYR A 694 23.82 -32.36 -2.56
C TYR A 694 23.95 -33.73 -1.89
N ASN A 695 25.14 -34.07 -1.41
CA ASN A 695 25.45 -35.37 -0.80
C ASN A 695 25.58 -35.24 0.71
N TYR A 696 25.12 -36.25 1.46
CA TYR A 696 25.08 -36.23 2.93
C TYR A 696 25.62 -37.54 3.53
N ASP A 697 26.10 -37.48 4.77
CA ASP A 697 26.44 -38.66 5.55
C ASP A 697 25.20 -39.30 6.22
N ALA A 698 25.40 -40.45 6.86
CA ALA A 698 24.34 -41.14 7.60
C ALA A 698 23.80 -40.34 8.82
N GLY A 699 24.49 -39.27 9.22
CA GLY A 699 24.07 -38.30 10.23
C GLY A 699 23.30 -37.10 9.67
N ASN A 700 23.02 -37.06 8.36
CA ASN A 700 22.41 -35.93 7.64
C ASN A 700 23.29 -34.66 7.59
N ARG A 701 24.61 -34.77 7.75
CA ARG A 701 25.58 -33.68 7.54
C ARG A 701 25.98 -33.62 6.07
N LEU A 702 26.05 -32.41 5.50
CA LEU A 702 26.40 -32.19 4.10
C LEU A 702 27.87 -32.59 3.87
N LEU A 703 28.14 -33.57 3.00
CA LEU A 703 29.49 -34.01 2.63
C LEU A 703 30.03 -33.26 1.41
N SER A 704 29.16 -33.00 0.42
CA SER A 704 29.56 -32.24 -0.77
C SER A 704 28.39 -31.58 -1.49
N ILE A 705 28.72 -30.51 -2.22
CA ILE A 705 27.91 -29.93 -3.28
C ILE A 705 28.67 -30.19 -4.59
N VAL A 706 28.04 -30.89 -5.52
CA VAL A 706 28.56 -31.18 -6.86
C VAL A 706 27.83 -30.30 -7.85
N GLU A 707 28.56 -29.37 -8.45
CA GLU A 707 28.11 -28.46 -9.52
C GLU A 707 28.73 -28.93 -10.84
N ALA A 708 28.31 -28.36 -11.98
CA ALA A 708 28.76 -28.83 -13.29
C ALA A 708 30.28 -28.68 -13.51
N GLU A 709 30.94 -27.78 -12.77
CA GLU A 709 32.37 -27.46 -12.93
C GLU A 709 33.23 -27.88 -11.73
N GLY A 710 32.70 -28.69 -10.81
CA GLY A 710 33.49 -29.30 -9.74
C GLY A 710 32.71 -29.59 -8.46
N THR A 711 33.43 -29.85 -7.37
CA THR A 711 32.83 -30.29 -6.11
C THR A 711 33.39 -29.50 -4.93
N THR A 712 32.52 -28.84 -4.18
CA THR A 712 32.85 -28.33 -2.85
C THR A 712 32.65 -29.48 -1.85
N THR A 713 33.66 -29.81 -1.04
CA THR A 713 33.56 -30.85 0.00
C THR A 713 33.69 -30.28 1.40
N PHE A 714 33.05 -30.95 2.36
CA PHE A 714 32.98 -30.55 3.76
C PHE A 714 33.43 -31.73 4.63
N SER A 715 34.54 -31.54 5.35
CA SER A 715 35.07 -32.51 6.30
C SER A 715 34.69 -32.13 7.71
N TYR A 716 34.41 -33.12 8.55
CA TYR A 716 34.02 -32.94 9.94
C TYR A 716 35.01 -33.61 10.87
N ASP A 717 35.23 -33.02 12.05
CA ASP A 717 35.97 -33.70 13.12
C ASP A 717 35.22 -34.96 13.59
N ALA A 718 35.97 -36.01 13.88
CA ALA A 718 35.43 -37.34 14.18
C ALA A 718 34.97 -37.51 15.63
N VAL A 719 35.32 -36.59 16.54
CA VAL A 719 35.01 -36.67 17.97
C VAL A 719 33.89 -35.70 18.36
N THR A 720 33.97 -34.46 17.89
CA THR A 720 33.01 -33.38 18.14
C THR A 720 31.88 -33.31 17.12
N GLY A 721 32.14 -33.75 15.89
CA GLY A 721 31.17 -33.76 14.80
C GLY A 721 31.01 -32.45 14.03
N TRP A 722 31.68 -31.36 14.45
CA TRP A 722 31.67 -30.05 13.79
C TRP A 722 32.55 -30.03 12.54
N LEU A 723 32.31 -29.07 11.64
CA LEU A 723 33.12 -28.82 10.44
C LEU A 723 34.58 -28.60 10.84
N SER A 724 35.51 -29.30 10.19
CA SER A 724 36.96 -29.11 10.38
C SER A 724 37.61 -28.48 9.16
N GLN A 725 37.13 -28.79 7.96
CA GLN A 725 37.66 -28.28 6.70
C GLN A 725 36.56 -28.09 5.65
N LEU A 726 36.73 -27.08 4.80
CA LEU A 726 35.96 -26.88 3.56
C LEU A 726 36.96 -26.82 2.41
N THR A 727 36.78 -27.69 1.41
CA THR A 727 37.61 -27.70 0.19
C THR A 727 36.76 -27.22 -0.98
N ARG A 728 37.23 -26.17 -1.66
CA ARG A 728 36.58 -25.61 -2.86
C ARG A 728 36.82 -26.48 -4.11
N PRO A 729 36.09 -26.25 -5.22
CA PRO A 729 36.30 -26.94 -6.50
C PRO A 729 37.72 -26.81 -7.09
N ASP A 730 38.46 -25.75 -6.74
CA ASP A 730 39.87 -25.55 -7.10
C ASP A 730 40.88 -26.23 -6.14
N GLY A 731 40.41 -27.10 -5.25
CA GLY A 731 41.24 -27.84 -4.28
C GLY A 731 41.67 -27.02 -3.07
N VAL A 732 41.30 -25.74 -3.00
CA VAL A 732 41.70 -24.81 -1.92
C VAL A 732 40.98 -25.14 -0.63
N VAL A 733 41.74 -25.49 0.41
CA VAL A 733 41.22 -25.93 1.73
C VAL A 733 41.23 -24.78 2.74
N SER A 734 40.07 -24.42 3.27
CA SER A 734 39.95 -23.59 4.49
C SER A 734 39.71 -24.49 5.70
N THR A 735 40.34 -24.18 6.83
CA THR A 735 40.24 -24.96 8.08
C THR A 735 39.62 -24.15 9.21
N TYR A 736 38.91 -24.83 10.11
CA TYR A 736 38.07 -24.21 11.13
C TYR A 736 38.38 -24.80 12.51
N THR A 737 38.81 -23.97 13.46
CA THR A 737 39.01 -24.38 14.86
C THR A 737 37.85 -23.91 15.73
N HIS A 738 37.56 -24.68 16.77
CA HIS A 738 36.32 -24.58 17.54
C HIS A 738 36.60 -24.55 19.05
N ASP A 739 35.77 -23.82 19.80
CA ASP A 739 35.75 -23.92 21.25
C ASP A 739 34.92 -25.11 21.76
N ALA A 740 34.90 -25.31 23.09
CA ALA A 740 34.12 -26.36 23.73
C ALA A 740 32.59 -26.15 23.68
N GLN A 741 32.09 -25.11 23.01
CA GLN A 741 30.69 -24.87 22.70
C GLN A 741 30.40 -25.03 21.19
N GLY A 742 31.40 -25.41 20.39
CA GLY A 742 31.27 -25.64 18.95
C GLY A 742 31.32 -24.40 18.09
N ARG A 743 31.75 -23.26 18.63
CA ARG A 743 31.78 -21.97 17.91
C ARG A 743 33.15 -21.79 17.24
N ILE A 744 33.16 -21.32 16.00
CA ILE A 744 34.39 -21.10 15.23
C ILE A 744 35.22 -20.01 15.91
N THR A 745 36.35 -20.39 16.50
CA THR A 745 37.31 -19.45 17.09
C THR A 745 38.39 -19.02 16.12
N GLN A 746 38.71 -19.82 15.09
CA GLN A 746 39.60 -19.41 14.01
C GLN A 746 39.17 -19.97 12.66
N ILE A 747 39.37 -19.17 11.62
CA ILE A 747 39.30 -19.56 10.21
C ILE A 747 40.69 -19.36 9.63
N ALA A 748 41.38 -20.45 9.30
CA ALA A 748 42.67 -20.40 8.62
C ALA A 748 42.49 -20.78 7.15
N LYS A 749 42.82 -19.85 6.26
CA LYS A 749 42.95 -20.08 4.82
C LYS A 749 44.31 -20.73 4.52
N PRO A 750 44.52 -21.38 3.37
CA PRO A 750 45.81 -22.01 3.09
C PRO A 750 46.90 -20.95 2.87
N ASP A 751 48.15 -21.39 2.99
CA ASP A 751 49.33 -20.58 2.66
C ASP A 751 49.15 -19.99 1.24
N PRO A 752 49.21 -18.65 1.06
CA PRO A 752 48.76 -18.06 -0.19
C PRO A 752 49.59 -18.47 -1.40
N ASP A 753 50.91 -18.48 -1.27
CA ASP A 753 51.84 -18.83 -2.35
C ASP A 753 52.08 -20.35 -2.48
N GLY A 754 51.93 -21.10 -1.38
CA GLY A 754 52.17 -22.55 -1.34
C GLY A 754 53.64 -22.96 -1.28
N GLU A 755 54.56 -22.00 -1.25
CA GLU A 755 56.01 -22.17 -1.11
C GLU A 755 56.47 -21.92 0.34
N GLY A 756 55.77 -21.04 1.06
CA GLY A 756 56.10 -20.58 2.41
C GLY A 756 57.26 -19.56 2.43
N PRO A 757 57.61 -19.00 3.61
CA PRO A 757 57.11 -19.31 4.95
C PRO A 757 56.16 -18.23 5.49
N LEU A 758 55.21 -17.75 4.69
CA LEU A 758 54.16 -16.88 5.21
C LEU A 758 53.23 -17.69 6.12
N PRO A 759 52.92 -17.24 7.35
CA PRO A 759 51.98 -17.95 8.20
C PRO A 759 50.60 -17.94 7.55
N ALA A 760 50.02 -19.14 7.37
CA ALA A 760 48.69 -19.36 6.81
C ALA A 760 47.67 -18.34 7.40
N PRO A 761 47.02 -17.49 6.58
CA PRO A 761 46.30 -16.33 7.11
C PRO A 761 45.09 -16.74 7.97
N VAL A 762 45.20 -16.47 9.27
CA VAL A 762 44.21 -16.81 10.29
C VAL A 762 43.36 -15.60 10.68
N THR A 763 42.06 -15.66 10.42
CA THR A 763 41.09 -14.78 11.11
C THR A 763 40.72 -15.43 12.44
N THR A 764 40.93 -14.73 13.56
CA THR A 764 40.53 -15.20 14.90
C THR A 764 39.25 -14.48 15.35
N LEU A 765 38.30 -15.25 15.90
CA LEU A 765 37.03 -14.78 16.43
C LEU A 765 37.05 -14.95 17.95
N GLU A 766 37.02 -13.84 18.67
CA GLU A 766 36.99 -13.83 20.14
C GLU A 766 35.56 -13.73 20.65
N TYR A 767 35.23 -14.53 21.66
CA TYR A 767 33.93 -14.52 22.32
C TYR A 767 34.04 -14.04 23.77
N GLY A 768 33.19 -13.11 24.19
CA GLY A 768 33.27 -12.48 25.50
C GLY A 768 32.14 -11.49 25.78
N GLY A 769 31.98 -11.14 27.06
CA GLY A 769 30.89 -10.26 27.53
C GLY A 769 29.59 -11.01 27.86
N PRO A 770 28.44 -10.31 27.97
CA PRO A 770 27.17 -10.92 28.36
C PRO A 770 26.73 -11.98 27.33
N ASN A 771 26.32 -13.14 27.83
CA ASN A 771 26.02 -14.36 27.05
C ASN A 771 27.12 -14.78 26.05
N ASN A 772 28.38 -14.41 26.30
CA ASN A 772 29.56 -14.90 25.59
C ASN A 772 29.51 -14.64 24.06
N LEU A 773 28.92 -13.52 23.64
CA LEU A 773 28.80 -13.16 22.21
C LEU A 773 30.15 -12.81 21.57
N LEU A 774 30.20 -12.66 20.25
CA LEU A 774 31.42 -12.28 19.50
C LEU A 774 31.91 -10.91 19.98
N SER A 775 33.01 -10.87 20.75
CA SER A 775 33.56 -9.63 21.31
C SER A 775 34.56 -8.95 20.38
N ALA A 776 35.28 -9.71 19.57
CA ALA A 776 36.22 -9.15 18.58
C ALA A 776 36.46 -10.09 17.39
N VAL A 777 36.91 -9.51 16.28
CA VAL A 777 37.51 -10.22 15.15
C VAL A 777 38.91 -9.67 14.94
N VAL A 778 39.90 -10.55 14.93
CA VAL A 778 41.30 -10.22 14.63
C VAL A 778 41.64 -10.80 13.26
N TYR A 779 42.12 -9.95 12.35
CA TYR A 779 42.46 -10.31 10.97
C TYR A 779 43.92 -10.79 10.86
N PRO A 780 44.31 -11.49 9.77
CA PRO A 780 45.62 -12.10 9.63
C PRO A 780 46.81 -11.14 9.80
N GLU A 781 46.65 -9.87 9.40
CA GLU A 781 47.65 -8.82 9.53
C GLU A 781 47.67 -8.14 10.93
N GLY A 782 46.83 -8.61 11.85
CA GLY A 782 46.79 -8.17 13.24
C GLY A 782 45.87 -6.97 13.54
N THR A 783 45.11 -6.46 12.56
CA THR A 783 44.05 -5.49 12.86
C THR A 783 42.88 -6.14 13.59
N ARG A 784 42.08 -5.33 14.29
CA ARG A 784 41.05 -5.80 15.23
C ARG A 784 39.78 -4.96 15.15
N GLU A 785 38.65 -5.59 14.86
CA GLU A 785 37.32 -5.03 15.15
C GLU A 785 36.83 -5.50 16.52
N GLU A 786 36.16 -4.63 17.28
CA GLU A 786 35.58 -4.95 18.59
C GLU A 786 34.09 -4.61 18.66
N PHE A 787 33.31 -5.51 19.25
CA PHE A 787 31.85 -5.46 19.29
C PHE A 787 31.36 -5.36 20.74
N PHE A 788 30.53 -4.35 21.02
CA PHE A 788 30.03 -4.07 22.37
C PHE A 788 28.52 -4.17 22.42
N TYR A 789 28.01 -4.93 23.39
CA TYR A 789 26.58 -5.22 23.53
C TYR A 789 25.92 -4.44 24.67
N ASP A 790 24.61 -4.20 24.56
CA ASP A 790 23.76 -3.69 25.64
C ASP A 790 23.25 -4.83 26.56
N GLN A 791 22.48 -4.48 27.58
CA GLN A 791 21.89 -5.44 28.53
C GLN A 791 20.82 -6.36 27.91
N ALA A 792 20.42 -6.10 26.66
CA ALA A 792 19.49 -6.90 25.87
C ALA A 792 20.20 -7.58 24.68
N LEU A 793 21.52 -7.80 24.80
CA LEU A 793 22.35 -8.59 23.87
C LEU A 793 22.47 -8.03 22.45
N ARG A 794 22.28 -6.72 22.26
CA ARG A 794 22.37 -6.06 20.94
C ARG A 794 23.60 -5.18 20.85
N VAL A 795 24.18 -5.10 19.65
CA VAL A 795 25.29 -4.18 19.37
C VAL A 795 24.86 -2.73 19.68
N LYS A 796 25.67 -2.07 20.52
CA LYS A 796 25.52 -0.64 20.89
C LYS A 796 26.73 0.20 20.44
N ARG A 797 27.88 -0.44 20.19
CA ARG A 797 29.08 0.18 19.63
C ARG A 797 29.88 -0.88 18.87
N VAL A 798 30.46 -0.50 17.74
CA VAL A 798 31.56 -1.21 17.08
C VAL A 798 32.77 -0.28 17.05
N VAL A 799 33.95 -0.81 17.35
CA VAL A 799 35.23 -0.16 17.06
C VAL A 799 35.82 -0.88 15.85
N ARG A 800 36.08 -0.12 14.79
CA ARG A 800 36.61 -0.63 13.52
C ARG A 800 38.13 -0.86 13.61
N ALA A 801 38.65 -1.64 12.66
CA ALA A 801 40.08 -1.96 12.52
C ALA A 801 41.02 -0.73 12.46
N ASP A 802 40.49 0.42 12.06
CA ASP A 802 41.18 1.72 11.96
C ASP A 802 40.95 2.65 13.19
N GLY A 803 40.28 2.14 14.23
CA GLY A 803 39.87 2.88 15.42
C GLY A 803 38.64 3.79 15.24
N THR A 804 37.96 3.78 14.09
CA THR A 804 36.69 4.49 13.90
C THR A 804 35.62 3.90 14.83
N GLU A 805 34.89 4.75 15.57
CA GLU A 805 33.78 4.30 16.41
C GLU A 805 32.44 4.48 15.71
N GLU A 806 31.66 3.41 15.63
CA GLU A 806 30.26 3.43 15.24
C GLU A 806 29.40 3.20 16.49
N GLN A 807 28.56 4.18 16.86
CA GLN A 807 27.70 4.12 18.03
C GLN A 807 26.22 3.97 17.61
N TYR A 808 25.57 2.95 18.17
CA TYR A 808 24.23 2.49 17.82
C TYR A 808 23.26 2.67 18.99
N VAL A 809 22.15 3.38 18.75
CA VAL A 809 21.16 3.69 19.81
C VAL A 809 20.13 2.56 19.94
N SER A 810 20.58 1.40 20.41
CA SER A 810 19.81 0.15 20.56
C SER A 810 18.45 0.40 21.24
N LEU A 811 17.35 0.19 20.50
CA LEU A 811 15.98 0.31 21.01
C LEU A 811 15.61 -0.94 21.84
N PRO A 812 15.15 -0.81 23.11
CA PRO A 812 14.49 -1.92 23.82
C PRO A 812 13.42 -2.56 22.94
N ALA A 813 13.44 -3.89 22.80
CA ALA A 813 12.45 -4.66 22.04
C ALA A 813 11.14 -4.82 22.83
N ALA A 814 10.68 -3.70 23.39
CA ALA A 814 9.48 -3.53 24.20
C ALA A 814 8.66 -2.37 23.59
N ALA A 815 8.39 -2.49 22.30
CA ALA A 815 7.52 -1.57 21.59
C ALA A 815 6.06 -1.95 21.86
N LEU A 816 5.37 -1.11 22.65
CA LEU A 816 3.94 -0.93 22.45
C LEU A 816 3.72 -0.52 20.98
N VAL A 817 2.71 -1.09 20.33
CA VAL A 817 2.38 -0.83 18.92
C VAL A 817 1.01 -0.17 18.87
N ASP A 818 0.89 0.94 18.13
CA ASP A 818 -0.40 1.50 17.75
C ASP A 818 -0.59 1.39 16.23
N THR A 819 -1.34 0.36 15.85
CA THR A 819 -1.69 0.06 14.47
C THR A 819 -2.68 1.05 13.86
N SER A 820 -3.29 1.95 14.65
CA SER A 820 -4.23 2.97 14.16
C SER A 820 -3.54 4.19 13.54
N THR A 821 -2.33 4.56 14.01
CA THR A 821 -1.48 5.58 13.36
C THR A 821 -1.06 5.18 11.94
N GLY A 822 -1.06 3.87 11.69
CA GLY A 822 -0.51 3.25 10.50
C GLY A 822 0.98 3.49 10.27
N GLN A 823 1.81 4.03 11.17
CA GLN A 823 3.23 4.34 10.82
C GLN A 823 4.15 3.11 10.62
N GLY A 824 3.56 1.92 10.49
CA GLY A 824 4.12 0.65 10.08
C GLY A 824 2.96 -0.28 9.70
N THR A 825 3.29 -1.48 9.25
CA THR A 825 2.35 -2.56 8.94
C THR A 825 2.45 -3.60 10.06
N PRO A 826 1.42 -4.31 10.54
CA PRO A 826 1.62 -5.25 11.65
C PRO A 826 2.72 -6.34 11.51
N GLU A 827 3.21 -6.66 10.31
CA GLU A 827 4.44 -7.44 10.06
C GLU A 827 5.76 -6.64 10.16
N ASN A 828 5.70 -5.31 10.11
CA ASN A 828 6.76 -4.32 10.39
C ASN A 828 6.18 -3.11 11.20
N PRO A 829 5.87 -3.32 12.50
CA PRO A 829 4.74 -2.65 13.19
C PRO A 829 5.04 -1.34 13.91
N ALA A 830 4.30 -0.26 13.61
CA ALA A 830 4.42 1.09 14.19
C ALA A 830 4.69 1.14 15.72
N ALA A 831 5.94 1.36 16.13
CA ALA A 831 6.24 1.58 17.56
C ALA A 831 5.63 2.92 18.04
N LEU A 832 5.08 2.93 19.25
CA LEU A 832 4.23 4.02 19.78
C LEU A 832 4.93 5.34 20.13
N ARG A 833 6.22 5.51 19.79
CA ARG A 833 6.97 6.75 20.03
C ARG A 833 7.89 7.05 18.87
N ASP A 834 7.86 8.29 18.39
CA ASP A 834 8.95 8.83 17.60
C ASP A 834 10.16 9.06 18.51
N PHE A 835 11.33 8.70 17.98
CA PHE A 835 12.60 9.12 18.55
C PHE A 835 13.48 9.57 17.38
N GLY A 836 13.78 10.86 17.27
CA GLY A 836 14.89 11.33 16.44
C GLY A 836 16.20 10.83 17.04
N ARG A 837 16.61 9.62 16.67
CA ARG A 837 17.83 8.97 17.17
C ARG A 837 18.95 9.17 16.17
N LEU A 838 20.07 9.64 16.69
CA LEU A 838 21.28 9.89 15.92
C LEU A 838 22.13 8.62 15.88
N GLN A 839 22.16 7.94 14.73
CA GLN A 839 23.27 7.03 14.45
C GLN A 839 24.51 7.90 14.21
N THR A 840 25.63 7.56 14.85
CA THR A 840 26.85 8.37 14.82
C THR A 840 28.03 7.46 14.46
N SER A 841 28.79 7.84 13.45
CA SER A 841 30.08 7.24 13.10
C SER A 841 31.15 8.32 13.12
N THR A 842 32.21 8.14 13.91
CA THR A 842 33.29 9.11 14.08
C THR A 842 34.63 8.45 13.78
N THR A 843 35.35 8.97 12.77
CA THR A 843 36.68 8.48 12.39
C THR A 843 37.70 8.76 13.49
N THR A 844 38.81 8.02 13.52
CA THR A 844 39.96 8.30 14.41
C THR A 844 40.53 9.71 14.28
N ALA A 845 40.22 10.43 13.19
CA ALA A 845 40.63 11.80 12.94
C ALA A 845 39.52 12.84 13.25
N GLY A 846 38.43 12.42 13.92
CA GLY A 846 37.39 13.31 14.45
C GLY A 846 36.30 13.74 13.45
N VAL A 847 36.30 13.22 12.22
CA VAL A 847 35.21 13.47 11.27
C VAL A 847 34.01 12.61 11.65
N THR A 848 32.86 13.26 11.84
CA THR A 848 31.62 12.62 12.28
C THR A 848 30.59 12.65 11.17
N THR A 849 30.15 11.47 10.73
CA THR A 849 28.95 11.28 9.90
C THR A 849 27.79 10.96 10.84
N THR A 850 26.63 11.58 10.62
CA THR A 850 25.43 11.31 11.43
C THR A 850 24.20 11.03 10.58
N ALA A 851 23.31 10.18 11.07
CA ALA A 851 22.01 9.97 10.47
C ALA A 851 20.92 10.08 11.53
N GLU A 852 19.91 10.91 11.27
CA GLU A 852 18.62 10.78 11.93
C GLU A 852 17.94 9.58 11.28
N VAL A 853 17.67 8.53 12.07
CA VAL A 853 16.93 7.36 11.60
C VAL A 853 15.50 7.38 12.10
N ASP A 854 14.59 6.85 11.31
CA ASP A 854 13.28 6.47 11.80
C ASP A 854 13.36 5.27 12.76
N ARG A 855 12.22 4.88 13.34
CA ARG A 855 12.13 3.77 14.29
C ARG A 855 12.52 2.40 13.71
N TRP A 856 12.71 2.27 12.39
CA TRP A 856 13.18 1.08 11.69
C TRP A 856 14.65 1.14 11.25
N GLY A 857 15.36 2.22 11.60
CA GLY A 857 16.76 2.39 11.20
C GLY A 857 16.93 2.95 9.78
N PHE A 858 15.86 3.33 9.08
CA PHE A 858 16.01 4.00 7.79
C PHE A 858 16.34 5.48 8.02
N ALA A 859 17.41 5.97 7.38
CA ALA A 859 17.75 7.38 7.41
C ALA A 859 16.60 8.25 6.85
N THR A 860 16.22 9.27 7.62
CA THR A 860 15.31 10.36 7.22
C THR A 860 16.12 11.61 6.87
N THR A 861 17.17 11.88 7.65
CA THR A 861 18.21 12.88 7.41
C THR A 861 19.57 12.20 7.51
N ALA A 862 20.48 12.46 6.57
CA ALA A 862 21.88 12.08 6.66
C ALA A 862 22.76 13.33 6.55
N VAL A 863 23.76 13.44 7.42
CA VAL A 863 24.74 14.52 7.45
C VAL A 863 26.12 13.90 7.24
N ASP A 864 26.81 14.29 6.18
CA ASP A 864 28.10 13.74 5.80
C ASP A 864 29.27 14.33 6.63
N GLY A 865 30.49 13.84 6.38
CA GLY A 865 31.71 14.33 7.00
C GLY A 865 32.16 15.75 6.61
N GLN A 866 31.39 16.50 5.81
CA GLN A 866 31.53 17.95 5.62
C GLN A 866 30.43 18.76 6.31
N GLY A 867 29.40 18.11 6.87
CA GLY A 867 28.19 18.76 7.38
C GLY A 867 27.09 18.95 6.32
N GLN A 868 27.28 18.44 5.09
CA GLN A 868 26.27 18.51 4.04
C GLN A 868 25.09 17.59 4.37
N THR A 869 23.86 18.08 4.18
CA THR A 869 22.64 17.39 4.65
C THR A 869 21.77 16.90 3.48
N THR A 870 21.63 15.58 3.38
CA THR A 870 20.68 14.90 2.47
C THR A 870 19.42 14.48 3.23
N ARG A 871 18.23 14.60 2.62
CA ARG A 871 16.95 14.18 3.23
C ARG A 871 16.17 13.20 2.35
N TYR A 872 15.57 12.20 2.99
CA TYR A 872 14.82 11.12 2.35
C TYR A 872 13.34 11.19 2.73
N LEU A 873 12.46 11.40 1.75
CA LEU A 873 11.01 11.38 1.94
C LEU A 873 10.44 10.06 1.43
N ARG A 874 9.83 9.28 2.32
CA ARG A 874 9.23 7.97 2.03
C ARG A 874 7.70 8.03 2.00
N ASN A 875 7.08 7.13 1.23
CA ASN A 875 5.62 6.98 1.17
C ASN A 875 5.08 6.06 2.26
N ALA A 876 3.77 5.80 2.25
CA ALA A 876 3.11 4.94 3.22
C ALA A 876 3.69 3.50 3.26
N ALA A 877 4.20 3.00 2.13
CA ALA A 877 4.81 1.67 1.99
C ALA A 877 6.35 1.70 2.16
N GLY A 878 6.93 2.75 2.75
CA GLY A 878 8.38 2.86 3.03
C GLY A 878 9.26 3.17 1.81
N GLN A 879 8.69 3.24 0.60
CA GLN A 879 9.43 3.52 -0.63
C GLN A 879 9.84 5.00 -0.71
N VAL A 880 11.07 5.29 -1.14
CA VAL A 880 11.56 6.67 -1.31
C VAL A 880 10.84 7.34 -2.46
N VAL A 881 10.10 8.42 -2.20
CA VAL A 881 9.42 9.23 -3.23
C VAL A 881 10.11 10.54 -3.54
N GLN A 882 10.98 11.04 -2.65
CA GLN A 882 11.90 12.15 -2.96
C GLN A 882 13.23 11.96 -2.24
N VAL A 883 14.32 12.29 -2.91
CA VAL A 883 15.63 12.58 -2.30
C VAL A 883 15.85 14.09 -2.47
N ILE A 884 16.21 14.77 -1.39
CA ILE A 884 16.63 16.17 -1.40
C ILE A 884 18.11 16.18 -1.07
N GLU A 885 18.92 16.59 -2.04
CA GLU A 885 20.38 16.67 -1.92
C GLU A 885 20.80 18.02 -1.29
N PRO A 886 22.02 18.12 -0.74
CA PRO A 886 22.56 19.38 -0.22
C PRO A 886 22.68 20.46 -1.30
N ASP A 887 22.84 21.71 -0.86
CA ASP A 887 23.01 22.87 -1.75
C ASP A 887 24.42 22.83 -2.40
N PRO A 888 24.56 22.72 -3.74
CA PRO A 888 25.85 22.40 -4.38
C PRO A 888 26.99 23.40 -4.17
N ASP A 889 26.70 24.64 -3.77
CA ASP A 889 27.72 25.67 -3.47
C ASP A 889 27.89 25.97 -1.97
N GLY A 890 26.97 25.49 -1.11
CA GLY A 890 26.97 25.76 0.33
C GLY A 890 26.80 27.24 0.74
N GLN A 891 26.56 28.16 -0.21
CA GLN A 891 26.34 29.59 0.02
C GLN A 891 24.84 29.94 -0.01
N GLY A 892 24.08 29.27 -0.88
CA GLY A 892 22.73 29.66 -1.26
C GLY A 892 22.71 30.92 -2.16
N PRO A 893 21.55 31.26 -2.76
CA PRO A 893 20.20 30.76 -2.47
C PRO A 893 19.64 29.91 -3.61
N LEU A 894 20.34 28.85 -4.02
CA LEU A 894 19.82 27.92 -5.02
C LEU A 894 18.78 26.97 -4.39
N SER A 895 17.89 26.42 -5.24
CA SER A 895 16.94 25.41 -4.79
C SER A 895 17.64 24.05 -4.73
N SER A 896 17.74 23.46 -3.53
CA SER A 896 18.30 22.13 -3.29
C SER A 896 17.84 21.11 -4.36
N PRO A 897 18.74 20.31 -4.97
CA PRO A 897 18.35 19.35 -5.99
C PRO A 897 17.34 18.33 -5.44
N VAL A 898 16.24 18.09 -6.16
CA VAL A 898 15.20 17.13 -5.72
C VAL A 898 14.88 16.10 -6.80
N THR A 899 15.42 14.90 -6.63
CA THR A 899 15.01 13.72 -7.42
C THR A 899 13.69 13.17 -6.87
N ARG A 900 12.74 12.82 -7.75
CA ARG A 900 11.38 12.35 -7.37
C ARG A 900 11.05 11.01 -8.05
N TYR A 901 10.30 10.15 -7.37
CA TYR A 901 9.94 8.81 -7.86
C TYR A 901 8.43 8.57 -7.79
N GLU A 902 7.89 7.86 -8.79
CA GLU A 902 6.51 7.38 -8.83
C GLU A 902 6.49 5.87 -9.07
N TYR A 903 5.58 5.18 -8.38
CA TYR A 903 5.47 3.72 -8.35
C TYR A 903 4.07 3.25 -8.76
N ASP A 904 3.96 2.04 -9.29
CA ASP A 904 2.67 1.37 -9.55
C ASP A 904 2.09 0.70 -8.29
N HIS A 905 1.00 -0.05 -8.45
CA HIS A 905 0.34 -0.78 -7.37
C HIS A 905 1.05 -2.06 -6.89
N LYS A 906 2.03 -2.58 -7.64
CA LYS A 906 2.88 -3.72 -7.23
C LYS A 906 4.18 -3.24 -6.56
N GLY A 907 4.46 -1.93 -6.61
CA GLY A 907 5.66 -1.32 -6.07
C GLY A 907 6.77 -1.08 -7.10
N ASN A 908 6.51 -1.31 -8.39
CA ASN A 908 7.47 -1.09 -9.46
C ASN A 908 7.66 0.41 -9.73
N ARG A 909 8.90 0.88 -9.98
CA ARG A 909 9.19 2.30 -10.28
C ARG A 909 8.84 2.61 -11.73
N ILE A 910 7.67 3.21 -11.96
CA ILE A 910 7.20 3.57 -13.31
C ILE A 910 7.74 4.90 -13.83
N LYS A 911 8.22 5.79 -12.95
CA LYS A 911 8.77 7.10 -13.35
C LYS A 911 9.75 7.67 -12.33
N MET A 912 10.73 8.42 -12.84
CA MET A 912 11.71 9.17 -12.07
C MET A 912 11.81 10.57 -12.69
N ILE A 913 11.86 11.61 -11.86
CA ILE A 913 12.10 13.00 -12.27
C ILE A 913 13.42 13.42 -11.65
N LEU A 914 14.37 13.83 -12.50
CA LEU A 914 15.69 14.31 -12.13
C LEU A 914 15.64 15.79 -11.68
N PRO A 915 16.67 16.34 -11.00
CA PRO A 915 16.65 17.71 -10.50
C PRO A 915 16.55 18.81 -11.57
N ASP A 916 17.01 18.52 -12.79
CA ASP A 916 16.90 19.39 -13.98
C ASP A 916 15.49 19.35 -14.62
N GLY A 917 14.60 18.46 -14.15
CA GLY A 917 13.28 18.20 -14.72
C GLY A 917 13.25 17.07 -15.76
N GLY A 918 14.36 16.43 -16.09
CA GLY A 918 14.43 15.25 -16.97
C GLY A 918 13.59 14.09 -16.42
N VAL A 919 12.92 13.33 -17.31
CA VAL A 919 11.93 12.31 -16.88
C VAL A 919 12.19 10.94 -17.50
N ARG A 920 12.69 10.00 -16.69
CA ARG A 920 12.82 8.58 -17.02
C ARG A 920 11.52 7.82 -16.73
N ARG A 921 11.17 6.80 -17.52
CA ARG A 921 9.94 5.99 -17.40
C ARG A 921 10.19 4.50 -17.61
N TRP A 922 9.38 3.65 -16.98
CA TRP A 922 9.39 2.20 -17.13
C TRP A 922 7.97 1.67 -17.32
N GLU A 923 7.80 0.65 -18.17
CA GLU A 923 6.58 -0.13 -18.33
C GLU A 923 6.91 -1.62 -18.14
N TYR A 924 5.99 -2.36 -17.52
CA TYR A 924 6.21 -3.71 -17.01
C TYR A 924 5.15 -4.68 -17.56
N ASP A 925 5.52 -5.94 -17.80
CA ASP A 925 4.54 -6.96 -18.12
C ASP A 925 3.62 -7.28 -16.92
N SER A 926 2.35 -7.51 -17.24
CA SER A 926 1.30 -7.80 -16.27
C SER A 926 1.46 -9.15 -15.56
N THR A 927 2.00 -10.16 -16.24
CA THR A 927 2.07 -11.58 -15.80
C THR A 927 3.41 -11.92 -15.12
N TRP A 928 4.49 -11.40 -15.69
CA TRP A 928 5.87 -11.68 -15.30
C TRP A 928 6.49 -10.58 -14.44
N ASN A 929 5.92 -9.37 -14.45
CA ASN A 929 6.45 -8.20 -13.74
C ASN A 929 7.87 -7.77 -14.18
N ALA A 930 8.36 -8.30 -15.30
CA ALA A 930 9.59 -7.85 -15.95
C ALA A 930 9.39 -6.50 -16.66
N VAL A 931 10.46 -5.72 -16.82
CA VAL A 931 10.44 -4.50 -17.64
C VAL A 931 10.27 -4.92 -19.11
N ILE A 932 9.30 -4.31 -19.81
CA ILE A 932 9.11 -4.49 -21.27
C ILE A 932 9.46 -3.23 -22.05
N ARG A 933 9.52 -2.06 -21.38
CA ARG A 933 9.91 -0.79 -21.98
C ARG A 933 10.58 0.12 -20.95
N TYR A 934 11.63 0.81 -21.35
CA TYR A 934 12.26 1.91 -20.63
C TYR A 934 12.41 3.11 -21.57
N VAL A 935 12.26 4.32 -21.05
CA VAL A 935 12.52 5.57 -21.79
C VAL A 935 13.36 6.49 -20.90
N ASP A 936 14.48 6.97 -21.42
CA ASP A 936 15.37 7.87 -20.70
C ASP A 936 14.94 9.35 -20.78
N GLU A 937 15.69 10.23 -20.12
CA GLU A 937 15.47 11.68 -20.09
C GLU A 937 15.70 12.39 -21.44
N ARG A 938 16.42 11.76 -22.38
CA ARG A 938 16.64 12.23 -23.75
C ARG A 938 15.52 11.75 -24.69
N GLY A 939 14.69 10.81 -24.24
CA GLY A 939 13.64 10.17 -25.04
C GLY A 939 14.12 8.92 -25.79
N ILE A 940 15.33 8.45 -25.55
CA ILE A 940 15.84 7.18 -26.10
C ILE A 940 15.07 6.03 -25.46
N GLU A 941 14.65 5.08 -26.28
CA GLU A 941 13.77 3.99 -25.84
C GLU A 941 14.50 2.66 -25.85
N THR A 942 14.38 1.90 -24.76
CA THR A 942 14.80 0.50 -24.68
C THR A 942 13.56 -0.40 -24.60
N ARG A 943 13.41 -1.32 -25.55
CA ARG A 943 12.36 -2.33 -25.58
C ARG A 943 12.93 -3.69 -25.19
N TYR A 944 12.17 -4.48 -24.45
CA TYR A 944 12.55 -5.83 -24.05
C TYR A 944 11.48 -6.83 -24.52
N THR A 945 11.88 -7.81 -25.31
CA THR A 945 11.04 -8.93 -25.75
C THR A 945 11.22 -10.08 -24.77
N ILE A 946 10.17 -10.44 -24.03
CA ILE A 946 10.20 -11.54 -23.05
C ILE A 946 9.59 -12.83 -23.59
N ASP A 947 10.06 -13.96 -23.06
CA ASP A 947 9.42 -15.26 -23.23
C ASP A 947 8.05 -15.28 -22.52
N PRO A 948 6.95 -15.62 -23.20
CA PRO A 948 5.63 -15.66 -22.56
C PRO A 948 5.48 -16.78 -21.51
N ASN A 949 6.33 -17.81 -21.53
CA ASN A 949 6.25 -19.00 -20.68
C ASN A 949 7.14 -18.93 -19.43
N THR A 950 8.21 -18.13 -19.46
CA THR A 950 9.23 -18.04 -18.39
C THR A 950 9.55 -16.61 -17.95
N GLY A 951 9.14 -15.59 -18.72
CA GLY A 951 9.36 -14.18 -18.41
C GLY A 951 10.79 -13.66 -18.66
N PHE A 952 11.74 -14.53 -19.02
CA PHE A 952 13.11 -14.12 -19.37
C PHE A 952 13.14 -13.23 -20.60
N VAL A 953 14.05 -12.25 -20.62
CA VAL A 953 14.30 -11.42 -21.80
C VAL A 953 15.04 -12.26 -22.84
N ARG A 954 14.48 -12.35 -24.05
CA ARG A 954 15.07 -13.01 -25.22
C ARG A 954 15.76 -12.03 -26.17
N GLU A 955 15.32 -10.77 -26.17
CA GLU A 955 15.88 -9.71 -27.01
C GLU A 955 15.71 -8.33 -26.35
N THR A 956 16.70 -7.45 -26.48
CA THR A 956 16.63 -6.03 -26.09
C THR A 956 16.95 -5.16 -27.30
N ARG A 957 16.14 -4.12 -27.56
CA ARG A 957 16.41 -3.13 -28.63
C ARG A 957 16.53 -1.73 -28.02
N ILE A 958 17.66 -1.06 -28.23
CA ILE A 958 17.87 0.35 -27.90
C ILE A 958 17.64 1.17 -29.18
N VAL A 959 16.70 2.11 -29.14
CA VAL A 959 16.22 2.86 -30.31
C VAL A 959 16.48 4.35 -30.11
N VAL A 960 17.29 4.92 -31.01
CA VAL A 960 17.55 6.36 -31.11
C VAL A 960 16.89 6.86 -32.40
N GLY A 961 15.65 7.34 -32.30
CA GLY A 961 14.81 7.75 -33.43
C GLY A 961 13.32 7.52 -33.12
N GLN A 962 12.47 7.53 -34.16
CA GLN A 962 11.15 6.89 -34.07
C GLN A 962 11.25 5.51 -34.72
N LEU A 963 10.83 4.45 -34.02
CA LEU A 963 10.88 3.10 -34.55
C LEU A 963 10.00 2.99 -35.80
N ASP A 964 10.59 2.61 -36.92
CA ASP A 964 9.91 2.63 -38.21
C ASP A 964 8.93 1.47 -38.41
N ALA A 965 7.96 1.66 -39.30
CA ALA A 965 6.98 0.61 -39.62
C ALA A 965 7.63 -0.46 -40.54
N PRO A 966 7.67 -1.75 -40.15
CA PRO A 966 8.46 -2.75 -40.86
C PRO A 966 8.06 -2.87 -42.34
N GLY A 967 9.01 -2.55 -43.22
CA GLY A 967 8.85 -2.57 -44.67
C GLY A 967 8.60 -1.22 -45.36
N ASN A 968 8.71 -0.08 -44.66
CA ASN A 968 8.57 1.24 -45.30
C ASN A 968 9.86 1.80 -45.95
N GLY A 969 11.04 1.30 -45.56
CA GLY A 969 12.32 1.63 -46.21
C GLY A 969 12.88 3.02 -45.91
N GLN A 970 12.47 3.63 -44.79
CA GLN A 970 13.20 4.75 -44.18
C GLN A 970 14.33 4.19 -43.27
N THR A 971 15.24 5.08 -42.85
CA THR A 971 16.53 4.69 -42.24
C THR A 971 17.04 5.73 -41.23
N ASP A 972 16.13 6.39 -40.48
CA ASP A 972 16.50 7.36 -39.45
C ASP A 972 16.40 6.81 -38.00
N ASP A 973 16.04 5.53 -37.81
CA ASP A 973 16.20 4.84 -36.53
C ASP A 973 17.56 4.16 -36.38
N VAL A 974 18.36 4.68 -35.45
CA VAL A 974 19.64 4.07 -35.03
C VAL A 974 19.32 3.05 -33.94
N VAL A 975 19.41 1.76 -34.28
CA VAL A 975 18.99 0.65 -33.40
C VAL A 975 20.16 -0.28 -33.06
N THR A 976 20.48 -0.41 -31.77
CA THR A 976 21.33 -1.49 -31.26
C THR A 976 20.46 -2.62 -30.73
N THR A 977 20.73 -3.86 -31.13
CA THR A 977 19.93 -5.04 -30.73
C THR A 977 20.80 -6.07 -30.01
N TYR A 978 20.32 -6.59 -28.88
CA TYR A 978 20.93 -7.70 -28.16
C TYR A 978 20.01 -8.91 -28.19
N THR A 979 20.52 -10.09 -28.54
CA THR A 979 19.85 -11.38 -28.26
C THR A 979 20.41 -12.00 -26.99
N TYR A 980 19.65 -12.89 -26.35
CA TYR A 980 20.08 -13.58 -25.14
C TYR A 980 19.97 -15.10 -25.26
N THR A 981 20.89 -15.80 -24.58
CA THR A 981 20.95 -17.26 -24.48
C THR A 981 19.64 -17.86 -23.96
N ASP A 982 19.26 -19.01 -24.50
CA ASP A 982 18.16 -19.84 -23.99
C ASP A 982 18.69 -21.23 -23.55
N ALA A 983 17.78 -22.11 -23.13
CA ALA A 983 18.13 -23.44 -22.59
C ALA A 983 18.56 -24.49 -23.64
N SER A 984 18.86 -24.10 -24.88
CA SER A 984 19.07 -25.07 -25.98
C SER A 984 20.41 -25.82 -25.94
N ASP A 985 21.44 -25.26 -25.31
CA ASP A 985 22.80 -25.83 -25.23
C ASP A 985 23.32 -26.02 -23.79
N GLN A 986 22.44 -25.90 -22.79
CA GLN A 986 22.73 -25.90 -21.35
C GLN A 986 23.50 -24.67 -20.81
N THR A 987 23.73 -23.63 -21.63
CA THR A 987 24.18 -22.33 -21.14
C THR A 987 23.12 -21.68 -20.25
N LEU A 988 23.53 -20.93 -19.23
CA LEU A 988 22.61 -20.14 -18.39
C LEU A 988 21.77 -19.19 -19.26
N ILE A 989 20.46 -19.16 -19.03
CA ILE A 989 19.51 -18.30 -19.77
C ILE A 989 19.76 -16.82 -19.43
N GLY A 990 19.72 -15.94 -20.42
CA GLY A 990 19.72 -14.49 -20.21
C GLY A 990 21.10 -13.81 -20.27
N LEU A 991 22.14 -14.50 -20.77
CA LEU A 991 23.44 -13.93 -21.13
C LEU A 991 23.38 -13.37 -22.56
N VAL A 992 24.17 -12.36 -22.92
CA VAL A 992 24.11 -11.74 -24.25
C VAL A 992 24.72 -12.68 -25.30
N GLU A 993 23.89 -13.29 -26.15
CA GLU A 993 24.35 -14.19 -27.21
C GLU A 993 24.91 -13.40 -28.40
N THR A 994 24.22 -12.34 -28.82
CA THR A 994 24.70 -11.41 -29.86
C THR A 994 24.41 -9.96 -29.52
N GLU A 995 25.29 -9.08 -29.98
CA GLU A 995 25.10 -7.63 -30.08
C GLU A 995 25.15 -7.26 -31.57
N THR A 996 24.12 -6.59 -32.08
CA THR A 996 24.08 -6.02 -33.43
C THR A 996 24.14 -4.50 -33.31
N ASP A 997 25.19 -3.89 -33.86
CA ASP A 997 25.35 -2.44 -33.88
C ASP A 997 24.38 -1.76 -34.89
N PRO A 998 24.24 -0.42 -34.86
CA PRO A 998 23.36 0.29 -35.80
C PRO A 998 23.81 0.30 -37.27
N LEU A 999 24.95 -0.31 -37.62
CA LEU A 999 25.39 -0.54 -39.00
C LEU A 999 25.06 -1.98 -39.46
N GLY A 1000 24.54 -2.83 -38.57
CA GLY A 1000 24.28 -4.24 -38.80
C GLY A 1000 25.47 -5.15 -38.52
N THR A 1001 26.57 -4.64 -37.95
CA THR A 1001 27.72 -5.44 -37.52
C THR A 1001 27.34 -6.30 -36.32
N VAL A 1002 27.50 -7.61 -36.43
CA VAL A 1002 27.20 -8.55 -35.33
C VAL A 1002 28.48 -8.88 -34.56
N THR A 1003 28.47 -8.67 -33.25
CA THR A 1003 29.38 -9.32 -32.30
C THR A 1003 28.65 -10.50 -31.66
N ARG A 1004 29.27 -11.67 -31.61
CA ARG A 1004 28.72 -12.88 -30.96
C ARG A 1004 29.57 -13.24 -29.75
N TYR A 1005 28.90 -13.66 -28.68
CA TYR A 1005 29.53 -14.22 -27.48
C TYR A 1005 29.18 -15.71 -27.38
N GLN A 1006 30.08 -16.49 -26.79
CA GLN A 1006 29.85 -17.88 -26.39
C GLN A 1006 30.29 -18.04 -24.94
N TYR A 1007 29.72 -19.02 -24.24
CA TYR A 1007 29.86 -19.15 -22.80
C TYR A 1007 30.20 -20.58 -22.38
N ASN A 1008 30.62 -20.75 -21.12
CA ASN A 1008 30.56 -22.03 -20.41
C ASN A 1008 29.30 -22.12 -19.52
N SER A 1009 29.10 -23.25 -18.83
CA SER A 1009 27.96 -23.48 -17.93
C SER A 1009 27.85 -22.49 -16.76
N ARG A 1010 28.95 -21.81 -16.38
CA ARG A 1010 28.97 -20.72 -15.38
C ARG A 1010 28.55 -19.36 -15.95
N GLY A 1011 28.28 -19.27 -17.25
CA GLY A 1011 28.05 -18.01 -17.95
C GLY A 1011 29.30 -17.13 -18.10
N GLN A 1012 30.49 -17.72 -18.04
CA GLN A 1012 31.75 -17.04 -18.33
C GLN A 1012 31.99 -17.08 -19.84
N VAL A 1013 32.34 -15.93 -20.45
CA VAL A 1013 32.56 -15.82 -21.90
C VAL A 1013 33.75 -16.69 -22.28
N THR A 1014 33.58 -17.69 -23.14
CA THR A 1014 34.66 -18.53 -23.68
C THR A 1014 35.18 -18.02 -25.02
N GLN A 1015 34.34 -17.34 -25.79
CA GLN A 1015 34.70 -16.75 -27.08
C GLN A 1015 33.91 -15.47 -27.35
N ILE A 1016 34.58 -14.47 -27.93
CA ILE A 1016 33.95 -13.30 -28.57
C ILE A 1016 34.34 -13.32 -30.05
N THR A 1017 33.38 -13.21 -30.96
CA THR A 1017 33.64 -13.03 -32.39
C THR A 1017 33.02 -11.71 -32.85
N TYR A 1018 33.87 -10.74 -33.15
CA TYR A 1018 33.51 -9.46 -33.76
C TYR A 1018 33.25 -9.63 -35.26
N ALA A 1019 32.35 -8.82 -35.83
CA ALA A 1019 31.96 -8.87 -37.24
C ALA A 1019 31.55 -10.29 -37.73
N ALA A 1020 30.88 -11.04 -36.86
CA ALA A 1020 30.48 -12.43 -37.05
C ALA A 1020 29.61 -12.60 -38.31
N GLY A 1021 29.94 -13.61 -39.11
CA GLY A 1021 29.25 -13.88 -40.39
C GLY A 1021 29.73 -13.03 -41.57
N THR A 1022 30.81 -12.24 -41.41
CA THR A 1022 31.47 -11.49 -42.49
C THR A 1022 32.90 -11.97 -42.73
N ASP A 1023 33.49 -11.58 -43.86
CA ASP A 1023 34.91 -11.85 -44.18
C ASP A 1023 35.90 -11.11 -43.25
N LEU A 1024 35.40 -10.23 -42.36
CA LEU A 1024 36.19 -9.50 -41.35
C LEU A 1024 36.06 -10.10 -39.95
N ALA A 1025 35.50 -11.31 -39.82
CA ALA A 1025 35.24 -11.94 -38.52
C ALA A 1025 36.54 -12.20 -37.73
N ALA A 1026 36.69 -11.52 -36.59
CA ALA A 1026 37.84 -11.56 -35.71
C ALA A 1026 37.45 -12.17 -34.35
N THR A 1027 38.27 -13.02 -33.76
CA THR A 1027 37.87 -13.85 -32.60
C THR A 1027 38.88 -13.80 -31.46
N VAL A 1028 38.39 -13.47 -30.26
CA VAL A 1028 39.12 -13.58 -28.98
C VAL A 1028 38.56 -14.77 -28.19
N GLN A 1029 39.43 -15.54 -27.52
CA GLN A 1029 39.05 -16.70 -26.70
C GLN A 1029 39.58 -16.59 -25.27
N TYR A 1030 38.87 -17.21 -24.33
CA TYR A 1030 39.21 -17.21 -22.90
C TYR A 1030 39.11 -18.62 -22.31
N GLU A 1031 40.12 -18.98 -21.52
CA GLU A 1031 40.15 -20.23 -20.75
C GLU A 1031 40.02 -19.95 -19.25
N TYR A 1032 39.46 -20.90 -18.50
CA TYR A 1032 39.21 -20.77 -17.06
C TYR A 1032 39.57 -22.06 -16.31
N ASP A 1033 39.98 -21.92 -15.04
CA ASP A 1033 40.18 -23.06 -14.14
C ASP A 1033 38.89 -23.49 -13.41
N ALA A 1034 38.99 -24.57 -12.62
CA ALA A 1034 37.90 -25.08 -11.79
C ALA A 1034 37.40 -24.07 -10.74
N GLY A 1035 38.22 -23.08 -10.35
CA GLY A 1035 37.83 -21.96 -9.49
C GLY A 1035 37.12 -20.81 -10.23
N GLY A 1036 37.05 -20.87 -11.56
CA GLY A 1036 36.47 -19.83 -12.42
C GLY A 1036 37.42 -18.66 -12.70
N ARG A 1037 38.72 -18.80 -12.38
CA ARG A 1037 39.74 -17.78 -12.66
C ARG A 1037 40.23 -17.94 -14.10
N ARG A 1038 40.39 -16.84 -14.84
CA ARG A 1038 40.70 -16.87 -16.29
C ARG A 1038 42.17 -17.21 -16.51
N THR A 1039 42.48 -18.44 -16.92
CA THR A 1039 43.86 -18.93 -17.10
C THR A 1039 44.53 -18.43 -18.38
N ALA A 1040 43.77 -18.14 -19.43
CA ALA A 1040 44.31 -17.60 -20.68
C ALA A 1040 43.38 -16.63 -21.40
N GLU A 1041 43.97 -15.79 -22.23
CA GLU A 1041 43.35 -14.87 -23.18
C GLU A 1041 44.10 -15.01 -24.52
N ILE A 1042 43.40 -15.46 -25.56
CA ILE A 1042 43.93 -15.62 -26.91
C ILE A 1042 43.29 -14.52 -27.77
N ASP A 1043 44.09 -13.64 -28.33
CA ASP A 1043 43.58 -12.49 -29.09
C ASP A 1043 43.21 -12.81 -30.54
N GLU A 1044 42.71 -11.81 -31.26
CA GLU A 1044 42.30 -11.91 -32.67
C GLU A 1044 43.40 -12.29 -33.67
N LEU A 1045 44.67 -12.34 -33.24
CA LEU A 1045 45.80 -12.84 -34.03
C LEU A 1045 46.27 -14.23 -33.57
N GLY A 1046 45.55 -14.87 -32.63
CA GLY A 1046 45.90 -16.16 -32.05
C GLY A 1046 46.99 -16.07 -30.97
N ARG A 1047 47.35 -14.88 -30.49
CA ARG A 1047 48.45 -14.69 -29.54
C ARG A 1047 47.95 -14.92 -28.12
N ARG A 1048 48.59 -15.84 -27.40
CA ARG A 1048 48.19 -16.32 -26.07
C ARG A 1048 48.84 -15.54 -24.94
N THR A 1049 48.04 -14.92 -24.09
CA THR A 1049 48.42 -14.38 -22.78
C THR A 1049 47.96 -15.34 -21.69
N GLU A 1050 48.84 -15.73 -20.76
CA GLU A 1050 48.49 -16.62 -19.64
C GLU A 1050 48.47 -15.88 -18.29
N PHE A 1051 47.65 -16.40 -17.37
CA PHE A 1051 47.47 -15.88 -16.02
C PHE A 1051 47.59 -17.03 -15.01
N GLN A 1052 48.49 -16.87 -14.04
CA GLN A 1052 48.75 -17.89 -13.01
C GLN A 1052 48.37 -17.33 -11.63
N TYR A 1053 47.57 -18.12 -10.90
CA TYR A 1053 46.95 -17.72 -9.65
C TYR A 1053 47.47 -18.53 -8.47
N ASP A 1054 47.46 -17.90 -7.31
CA ASP A 1054 47.88 -18.50 -6.04
C ASP A 1054 46.73 -19.26 -5.34
N ALA A 1055 47.00 -19.85 -4.17
CA ALA A 1055 46.02 -20.64 -3.44
C ALA A 1055 44.85 -19.81 -2.87
N LEU A 1056 44.98 -18.48 -2.77
CA LEU A 1056 43.85 -17.60 -2.41
C LEU A 1056 43.05 -17.15 -3.64
N GLY A 1057 43.61 -17.25 -4.84
CA GLY A 1057 43.02 -16.75 -6.10
C GLY A 1057 43.53 -15.38 -6.53
N ARG A 1058 44.67 -14.93 -5.99
CA ARG A 1058 45.35 -13.70 -6.38
C ARG A 1058 46.26 -13.99 -7.58
N LEU A 1059 46.39 -13.06 -8.51
CA LEU A 1059 47.18 -13.23 -9.74
C LEU A 1059 48.66 -13.05 -9.40
N VAL A 1060 49.48 -14.10 -9.48
CA VAL A 1060 50.94 -14.02 -9.16
C VAL A 1060 51.83 -13.88 -10.38
N ARG A 1061 51.40 -14.34 -11.57
CA ARG A 1061 52.11 -14.13 -12.83
C ARG A 1061 51.16 -13.85 -13.99
N LYS A 1062 51.55 -12.93 -14.87
CA LYS A 1062 50.94 -12.73 -16.19
C LYS A 1062 52.01 -12.89 -17.25
N ILE A 1063 51.85 -13.88 -18.12
CA ILE A 1063 52.78 -14.20 -19.20
C ILE A 1063 52.19 -13.63 -20.49
N LEU A 1064 52.87 -12.66 -21.10
CA LEU A 1064 52.49 -12.10 -22.39
C LEU A 1064 52.83 -13.08 -23.52
N PRO A 1065 52.22 -12.91 -24.72
CA PRO A 1065 52.53 -13.76 -25.86
C PRO A 1065 54.01 -13.67 -26.23
N ASP A 1066 54.52 -14.77 -26.77
CA ASP A 1066 55.91 -14.86 -27.17
C ASP A 1066 56.22 -13.93 -28.37
N PRO A 1067 57.28 -13.09 -28.30
CA PRO A 1067 57.57 -12.08 -29.32
C PRO A 1067 58.17 -12.65 -30.61
N ASP A 1068 58.81 -13.84 -30.59
CA ASP A 1068 59.24 -14.54 -31.81
C ASP A 1068 58.74 -15.99 -31.94
N GLY A 1069 58.08 -16.54 -30.91
CA GLY A 1069 57.30 -17.78 -30.97
C GLY A 1069 57.99 -18.96 -30.30
N GLU A 1070 57.30 -20.09 -30.12
CA GLU A 1070 57.81 -21.24 -29.35
C GLU A 1070 59.13 -21.88 -29.89
N GLU A 1071 59.52 -21.59 -31.14
CA GLU A 1071 60.80 -22.02 -31.72
C GLU A 1071 61.88 -20.92 -31.72
N GLY A 1072 61.58 -19.74 -31.16
CA GLY A 1072 62.43 -18.57 -31.12
C GLY A 1072 63.48 -18.55 -29.98
N PRO A 1073 64.49 -17.67 -30.07
CA PRO A 1073 65.50 -17.48 -29.03
C PRO A 1073 65.08 -16.54 -27.89
N LEU A 1074 63.95 -15.82 -27.99
CA LEU A 1074 63.45 -14.99 -26.89
C LEU A 1074 62.60 -15.83 -25.92
N SER A 1075 62.16 -15.18 -24.85
CA SER A 1075 61.23 -15.78 -23.89
C SER A 1075 60.01 -14.90 -23.69
N SER A 1076 58.86 -15.54 -23.53
CA SER A 1076 57.57 -14.90 -23.30
C SER A 1076 57.63 -13.91 -22.12
N PRO A 1077 57.32 -12.60 -22.31
CA PRO A 1077 57.53 -11.59 -21.28
C PRO A 1077 56.64 -11.81 -20.04
N VAL A 1078 57.22 -11.85 -18.84
CA VAL A 1078 56.50 -12.20 -17.61
C VAL A 1078 56.40 -11.01 -16.65
N TYR A 1079 55.18 -10.60 -16.31
CA TYR A 1079 54.93 -9.79 -15.11
C TYR A 1079 54.76 -10.71 -13.90
N GLN A 1080 55.33 -10.32 -12.76
CA GLN A 1080 55.17 -11.01 -11.48
C GLN A 1080 54.51 -10.07 -10.45
N TYR A 1081 53.70 -10.64 -9.56
CA TYR A 1081 52.96 -9.90 -8.55
C TYR A 1081 53.14 -10.56 -7.20
N THR A 1082 53.46 -9.77 -6.18
CA THR A 1082 53.60 -10.21 -4.79
C THR A 1082 52.57 -9.52 -3.90
N TYR A 1083 52.18 -10.13 -2.79
CA TYR A 1083 51.10 -9.65 -1.94
C TYR A 1083 51.47 -9.65 -0.46
N ASN A 1084 50.96 -8.68 0.30
CA ASN A 1084 51.14 -8.62 1.75
C ASN A 1084 50.20 -9.60 2.49
N ALA A 1085 50.38 -9.71 3.82
CA ALA A 1085 49.57 -10.59 4.68
C ALA A 1085 48.06 -10.25 4.70
N ALA A 1086 47.70 -8.98 4.44
CA ALA A 1086 46.31 -8.53 4.30
C ALA A 1086 45.70 -8.85 2.90
N GLY A 1087 46.49 -9.42 1.99
CA GLY A 1087 46.05 -9.80 0.64
C GLY A 1087 46.17 -8.70 -0.42
N GLN A 1088 46.83 -7.58 -0.12
CA GLN A 1088 46.98 -6.43 -1.01
C GLN A 1088 48.27 -6.56 -1.84
N LEU A 1089 48.27 -6.05 -3.08
CA LEU A 1089 49.43 -6.09 -3.98
C LEU A 1089 50.60 -5.32 -3.37
N ALA A 1090 51.69 -6.00 -2.98
CA ALA A 1090 52.85 -5.39 -2.36
C ALA A 1090 53.87 -4.87 -3.39
N ALA A 1091 54.10 -5.63 -4.46
CA ALA A 1091 54.93 -5.19 -5.58
C ALA A 1091 54.54 -5.87 -6.90
N GLU A 1092 54.76 -5.14 -8.00
CA GLU A 1092 54.67 -5.62 -9.39
C GLU A 1092 56.07 -5.55 -10.01
N THR A 1093 56.55 -6.67 -10.57
CA THR A 1093 57.81 -6.77 -11.32
C THR A 1093 57.49 -6.90 -12.80
N ASP A 1094 58.04 -6.02 -13.63
CA ASP A 1094 57.86 -6.06 -15.08
C ASP A 1094 58.76 -7.12 -15.77
N PRO A 1095 58.56 -7.40 -17.07
CA PRO A 1095 59.36 -8.39 -17.80
C PRO A 1095 60.85 -8.04 -17.98
N LEU A 1096 61.29 -6.84 -17.61
CA LEU A 1096 62.69 -6.42 -17.61
C LEU A 1096 63.33 -6.57 -16.21
N GLY A 1097 62.55 -6.96 -15.21
CA GLY A 1097 62.98 -7.09 -13.82
C GLY A 1097 62.82 -5.80 -12.99
N ASN A 1098 62.16 -4.77 -13.53
CA ASN A 1098 61.93 -3.52 -12.83
C ASN A 1098 60.79 -3.69 -11.81
N VAL A 1099 61.03 -3.34 -10.53
CA VAL A 1099 60.06 -3.52 -9.44
C VAL A 1099 59.37 -2.21 -9.09
N THR A 1100 58.04 -2.20 -9.10
CA THR A 1100 57.19 -1.14 -8.53
C THR A 1100 56.60 -1.62 -7.21
N GLU A 1101 56.87 -0.93 -6.09
CA GLU A 1101 56.29 -1.26 -4.77
C GLU A 1101 55.05 -0.42 -4.45
N TYR A 1102 54.14 -0.98 -3.67
CA TYR A 1102 52.91 -0.36 -3.20
C TYR A 1102 52.82 -0.48 -1.66
N GLN A 1103 52.63 0.65 -0.98
CA GLN A 1103 52.55 0.70 0.48
C GLN A 1103 51.20 1.25 0.92
N TYR A 1104 50.58 0.61 1.92
CA TYR A 1104 49.23 0.90 2.40
C TYR A 1104 49.21 1.33 3.86
N ASP A 1105 48.14 2.02 4.28
CA ASP A 1105 47.85 2.28 5.69
C ASP A 1105 46.98 1.16 6.32
N SER A 1106 46.68 1.29 7.62
CA SER A 1106 45.84 0.35 8.37
C SER A 1106 44.34 0.36 7.98
N ARG A 1107 43.92 1.20 7.03
CA ARG A 1107 42.61 1.14 6.36
C ARG A 1107 42.68 0.41 5.02
N GLY A 1108 43.86 -0.10 4.64
CA GLY A 1108 44.11 -0.70 3.34
C GLY A 1108 44.18 0.31 2.19
N ARG A 1109 44.37 1.61 2.46
CA ARG A 1109 44.44 2.67 1.43
C ARG A 1109 45.88 2.85 0.96
N LEU A 1110 46.07 3.01 -0.35
CA LEU A 1110 47.39 3.15 -0.96
C LEU A 1110 47.99 4.51 -0.60
N ILE A 1111 49.06 4.53 0.21
CA ILE A 1111 49.75 5.77 0.64
C ILE A 1111 51.02 6.06 -0.16
N ARG A 1112 51.63 5.06 -0.80
CA ARG A 1112 52.80 5.26 -1.68
C ARG A 1112 52.81 4.27 -2.85
N THR A 1113 53.27 4.74 -4.00
CA THR A 1113 53.80 3.92 -5.09
C THR A 1113 55.25 4.31 -5.31
N ILE A 1114 56.16 3.33 -5.20
CA ILE A 1114 57.59 3.50 -5.40
C ILE A 1114 57.92 2.88 -6.75
N GLN A 1115 58.29 3.70 -7.73
CA GLN A 1115 58.69 3.24 -9.05
C GLN A 1115 60.10 2.63 -9.02
N PRO A 1116 60.45 1.81 -10.04
CA PRO A 1116 61.80 1.27 -10.20
C PRO A 1116 62.86 2.36 -10.13
N ASP A 1117 64.03 2.03 -9.57
CA ASP A 1117 65.11 3.00 -9.51
C ASP A 1117 65.70 3.26 -10.93
N PRO A 1118 65.74 4.52 -11.41
CA PRO A 1118 66.13 4.85 -12.78
C PRO A 1118 67.63 4.72 -13.06
N ASP A 1119 68.49 4.56 -12.04
CA ASP A 1119 69.91 4.18 -12.23
C ASP A 1119 70.41 3.05 -11.30
N GLY A 1120 69.56 2.55 -10.41
CA GLY A 1120 69.66 1.24 -9.74
C GLY A 1120 70.57 1.19 -8.50
N GLN A 1121 71.77 1.77 -8.62
CA GLN A 1121 72.77 1.91 -7.54
C GLN A 1121 73.54 3.25 -7.67
N GLY A 1122 73.03 4.20 -8.46
CA GLY A 1122 73.67 5.48 -8.69
C GLY A 1122 73.20 6.57 -7.71
N PRO A 1123 73.31 7.86 -8.10
CA PRO A 1123 72.94 8.99 -7.25
C PRO A 1123 71.45 9.37 -7.30
N LEU A 1124 70.65 8.77 -8.19
CA LEU A 1124 69.21 8.97 -8.18
C LEU A 1124 68.54 8.11 -7.09
N SER A 1125 67.23 8.27 -6.97
CA SER A 1125 66.40 7.46 -6.07
C SER A 1125 65.09 7.12 -6.76
N SER A 1126 64.60 5.89 -6.59
CA SER A 1126 63.23 5.45 -6.93
C SER A 1126 62.19 6.58 -6.85
N PRO A 1127 61.52 6.93 -7.96
CA PRO A 1127 60.47 7.94 -7.98
C PRO A 1127 59.29 7.53 -7.09
N VAL A 1128 58.99 8.30 -6.04
CA VAL A 1128 57.91 7.98 -5.10
C VAL A 1128 56.71 8.90 -5.29
N THR A 1129 55.62 8.36 -5.82
CA THR A 1129 54.30 9.01 -5.73
C THR A 1129 53.74 8.76 -4.33
N ARG A 1130 53.34 9.80 -3.61
CA ARG A 1130 52.79 9.71 -2.24
C ARG A 1130 51.36 10.26 -2.20
N GLN A 1131 50.44 9.48 -1.64
CA GLN A 1131 49.03 9.84 -1.52
C GLN A 1131 48.71 10.19 -0.07
N ASP A 1132 48.25 11.44 0.14
CA ASP A 1132 47.71 11.88 1.43
C ASP A 1132 46.18 11.75 1.42
N TYR A 1133 45.63 11.31 2.55
CA TYR A 1133 44.19 11.24 2.76
C TYR A 1133 43.76 12.12 3.92
N ASP A 1134 42.59 12.75 3.78
CA ASP A 1134 41.99 13.55 4.83
C ASP A 1134 41.37 12.72 5.96
N ALA A 1135 40.94 13.44 7.01
CA ALA A 1135 40.29 12.90 8.20
C ALA A 1135 38.94 12.20 7.91
N ALA A 1136 38.33 12.45 6.75
CA ALA A 1136 37.07 11.85 6.31
C ALA A 1136 37.28 10.59 5.44
N GLY A 1137 38.53 10.22 5.18
CA GLY A 1137 38.89 9.04 4.40
C GLY A 1137 39.32 9.32 2.96
N ARG A 1138 39.13 10.54 2.45
CA ARG A 1138 39.23 10.91 1.02
C ARG A 1138 40.67 11.27 0.64
N LEU A 1139 41.06 10.99 -0.60
CA LEU A 1139 42.33 11.45 -1.17
C LEU A 1139 42.36 12.99 -1.19
N SER A 1140 43.32 13.61 -0.51
CA SER A 1140 43.45 15.08 -0.40
C SER A 1140 44.53 15.64 -1.32
N HIS A 1141 45.67 14.95 -1.43
CA HIS A 1141 46.79 15.33 -2.30
C HIS A 1141 47.46 14.09 -2.89
N VAL A 1142 47.98 14.23 -4.11
CA VAL A 1142 48.90 13.27 -4.73
C VAL A 1142 50.20 14.01 -4.96
N LEU A 1143 51.19 13.75 -4.12
CA LEU A 1143 52.55 14.19 -4.34
C LEU A 1143 53.17 13.36 -5.45
N ASP A 1144 53.54 13.99 -6.57
CA ASP A 1144 54.33 13.34 -7.62
C ASP A 1144 55.79 13.12 -7.15
N PRO A 1145 56.60 12.34 -7.89
CA PRO A 1145 57.99 12.08 -7.51
C PRO A 1145 58.93 13.30 -7.49
N LEU A 1146 58.50 14.46 -7.99
CA LEU A 1146 59.23 15.73 -7.93
C LEU A 1146 58.72 16.64 -6.80
N GLY A 1147 57.68 16.23 -6.07
CA GLY A 1147 57.02 17.00 -5.02
C GLY A 1147 55.94 17.97 -5.52
N GLY A 1148 55.49 17.84 -6.76
CA GLY A 1148 54.28 18.51 -7.27
C GLY A 1148 53.01 17.98 -6.60
N VAL A 1149 51.97 18.83 -6.50
CA VAL A 1149 50.69 18.58 -5.80
C VAL A 1149 49.51 18.86 -6.72
#